data_AF-A0A955VUG0-F1
#
_entry.id   AF-A0A955VUG0-F1
#
_cell.length_a   1.000
_cell.length_b   1.000
_cell.length_c   1.000
_cell.angle_alpha   90.00
_cell.angle_beta   90.00
_cell.angle_gamma   90.00
#
_symmetry.space_group_name_H-M   'P 1'
#
loop_
_entity.id
_entity.type
_entity.pdbx_description
1 polymer ?
#
loop_
_entity_poly.entity_id
_entity_poly.type
_entity_poly.pdbx_seq_one_letter_code
_entity_poly.pdbx_strand_id
1 'polypeptide(L)'
;MATRPEPWGSAPIRCVAAALLLLLALVGVARAEPACPDGNLLAGKTPVAQGVTFAPRIVDGVAPVDGDPWNTALTAILTSNKSTVTWDLGQETRLGALLLQGDNNDTYDVSISTDGSVFQPLWTAPEVGAPGMQTRLHQGFDATARYLRIGNAAGDNAYSLGEVMAFCRQPAAWPPSLTRKAAEVATITTDRKHRMAFGKMTFGLLALLIFLGLAVARIEPGPRTRGAVTAWAILAAAAFIGLDKLRFAEPSVAAVGHFAAAAVLLWRLNLPAPKLKLVGHAIAGLGALALILFSGLRIQGELGAGAANAPILAHLHWIALGVAGALLAFGWWRRADARPFTRSVERVALLAIVAAASVTWTNYLTFHGSRAVHYWDSFHYYMGSKYFKETRYHLLYHCSAIGEVDDGREAEFKGRQLRDLRDNTLGPAAPALADDGECRKNFTPERWAAFRQDLRLFRKMMGDAWWQKMFKDHGYNASPVWTMVGTVFADWDWQAHIPAAGREYSPANLRGKNAAERRDLLTDFNQAQLPAFTDRIERLALLDAALYIGIFVLIWWAFGLHICALAMAILATGYPWAYFWTGGGYGRVPWLFMAVAGVCFLKRGWRVAGGFAVTWAALLRVFPGGLAGGVALKVLYNLIRKRTVIPNHRRIILGAVLGVAVLVPASLPANDGFGAYKEFLENSMKHRDTPLTNHMGLPALVAFHPKLIARYTKNDRLDDPFLVWKTKRKETVEQRKWLYRGLILGLLVLVLAAGRRMEDWETTAISSLLIIGLFDLTCYYYNFIVLWAATGMRHTRYLVALMLMAVTSQVIQLLDGWYDTQYQWESLLVLGTLLYITGDFVWRNRKTPDLIEGEVPAPTA
;
A
#
# COMPACT_ATOMS: atom_id res chain seq x y z
N MET A 1 -0.40 11.80 83.69
CA MET A 1 0.83 11.29 83.02
C MET A 1 1.31 12.43 82.12
N ALA A 2 2.33 13.22 82.47
CA ALA A 2 3.76 12.84 82.53
C ALA A 2 4.30 12.53 81.11
N THR A 3 5.26 13.28 80.52
CA THR A 3 6.14 14.35 81.03
C THR A 3 6.52 15.41 79.96
N ARG A 4 6.92 16.59 80.45
CA ARG A 4 7.35 17.87 79.79
C ARG A 4 8.78 17.83 79.16
N PRO A 5 9.36 18.88 78.52
CA PRO A 5 9.07 20.34 78.63
C PRO A 5 9.11 21.26 77.37
N GLU A 6 8.72 22.53 77.62
CA GLU A 6 8.83 23.77 76.79
C GLU A 6 10.25 24.42 76.91
N PRO A 7 10.51 25.75 76.72
CA PRO A 7 9.82 26.88 76.04
C PRO A 7 10.70 27.48 74.89
N TRP A 8 10.53 28.67 74.26
CA TRP A 8 9.83 29.96 74.50
C TRP A 8 9.31 30.54 73.14
N GLY A 9 8.59 31.66 73.01
CA GLY A 9 7.99 32.59 73.98
C GLY A 9 7.03 33.61 73.33
N SER A 10 6.20 34.26 74.15
CA SER A 10 5.28 35.38 73.83
C SER A 10 6.01 36.67 73.39
N ALA A 11 5.41 37.76 72.85
CA ALA A 11 4.01 38.21 72.83
C ALA A 11 3.75 39.19 71.63
N PRO A 12 2.50 39.55 71.29
CA PRO A 12 2.19 40.39 70.14
C PRO A 12 2.11 41.90 70.48
N ILE A 13 2.69 42.76 69.63
CA ILE A 13 2.31 44.19 69.56
C ILE A 13 1.73 44.51 68.18
N ARG A 14 0.50 45.01 68.26
CA ARG A 14 -0.45 45.27 67.18
C ARG A 14 -0.07 46.49 66.31
N CYS A 15 -0.54 46.47 65.06
CA CYS A 15 -1.12 47.62 64.35
C CYS A 15 -0.26 48.79 63.81
N VAL A 16 1.06 48.67 63.59
CA VAL A 16 1.81 49.71 62.82
C VAL A 16 2.48 49.18 61.54
N ALA A 17 2.89 47.91 61.48
CA ALA A 17 3.58 47.35 60.30
C ALA A 17 2.70 47.17 59.05
N ALA A 18 1.37 47.20 59.18
CA ALA A 18 0.44 46.99 58.05
C ALA A 18 0.37 48.18 57.06
N ALA A 19 0.83 49.37 57.45
CA ALA A 19 0.81 50.57 56.60
C ALA A 19 2.11 50.81 55.82
N LEU A 20 3.20 50.10 56.14
CA LEU A 20 4.52 50.26 55.50
C LEU A 20 4.85 49.18 54.46
N LEU A 21 4.10 48.07 54.44
CA LEU A 21 4.28 46.97 53.47
C LEU A 21 3.68 47.23 52.08
N LEU A 22 2.95 48.35 51.90
CA LEU A 22 2.30 48.72 50.62
C LEU A 22 3.02 49.84 49.85
N LEU A 23 4.15 50.33 50.35
CA LEU A 23 4.93 51.44 49.75
C LEU A 23 6.42 51.13 49.48
N LEU A 24 6.87 49.90 49.74
CA LEU A 24 8.24 49.45 49.44
C LEU A 24 8.32 48.31 48.40
N ALA A 25 7.19 47.89 47.82
CA ALA A 25 7.14 46.93 46.70
C ALA A 25 7.30 47.59 45.30
N LEU A 26 7.76 48.85 45.27
CA LEU A 26 8.18 49.57 44.05
C LEU A 26 9.72 49.74 44.00
N VAL A 27 10.45 48.71 44.41
CA VAL A 27 11.84 48.55 43.95
C VAL A 27 11.76 48.16 42.48
N GLY A 28 12.10 49.09 41.60
CA GLY A 28 12.21 48.81 40.18
C GLY A 28 13.25 47.72 39.95
N VAL A 29 12.77 46.52 39.60
CA VAL A 29 13.65 45.51 39.00
C VAL A 29 14.11 46.10 37.67
N ALA A 30 15.36 46.54 37.62
CA ALA A 30 16.00 46.88 36.36
C ALA A 30 15.86 45.65 35.46
N ARG A 31 15.13 45.79 34.34
CA ARG A 31 15.12 44.76 33.31
C ARG A 31 16.57 44.58 32.88
N ALA A 32 17.16 43.43 33.19
CA ALA A 32 18.41 43.03 32.59
C ALA A 32 18.22 43.09 31.07
N GLU A 33 19.15 43.73 30.36
CA GLU A 33 19.07 43.74 28.90
C GLU A 33 19.06 42.30 28.38
N PRO A 34 18.21 41.95 27.39
CA PRO A 34 18.19 40.61 26.83
C PRO A 34 19.58 40.20 26.37
N ALA A 35 19.98 38.97 26.71
CA ALA A 35 21.32 38.50 26.44
C ALA A 35 21.64 38.58 24.95
N CYS A 36 22.88 38.90 24.61
CA CYS A 36 23.36 38.94 23.23
C CYS A 36 24.65 38.13 23.08
N PRO A 37 24.58 36.78 23.15
CA PRO A 37 25.75 35.93 22.94
C PRO A 37 26.22 36.00 21.48
N ASP A 38 27.53 35.89 21.29
CA ASP A 38 28.13 35.75 19.96
C ASP A 38 27.94 34.34 19.39
N GLY A 39 27.92 34.22 18.05
CA GLY A 39 27.82 32.95 17.34
C GLY A 39 26.39 32.46 17.09
N ASN A 40 26.27 31.24 16.54
CA ASN A 40 24.97 30.62 16.28
C ASN A 40 24.35 30.13 17.59
N LEU A 41 23.27 30.79 18.02
CA LEU A 41 22.55 30.52 19.26
C LEU A 41 21.87 29.14 19.29
N LEU A 42 21.74 28.47 18.15
CA LEU A 42 21.12 27.14 18.04
C LEU A 42 22.13 25.99 17.94
N ALA A 43 23.41 26.27 17.66
CA ALA A 43 24.41 25.24 17.35
C ALA A 43 24.52 24.17 18.45
N GLY A 44 24.32 22.90 18.08
CA GLY A 44 24.41 21.77 19.01
C GLY A 44 23.33 21.70 20.10
N LYS A 45 22.36 22.64 20.15
CA LYS A 45 21.24 22.57 21.12
C LYS A 45 20.29 21.43 20.75
N THR A 46 19.91 20.60 21.72
CA THR A 46 18.91 19.54 21.49
C THR A 46 17.50 20.15 21.35
N PRO A 47 16.80 19.99 20.21
CA PRO A 47 15.44 20.48 20.06
C PRO A 47 14.40 19.59 20.75
N VAL A 48 13.32 20.20 21.23
CA VAL A 48 12.05 19.52 21.49
C VAL A 48 11.27 19.47 20.19
N ALA A 49 11.11 18.26 19.63
CA ALA A 49 10.50 18.08 18.31
C ALA A 49 9.26 17.17 18.37
N GLN A 50 8.17 17.62 17.75
CA GLN A 50 6.94 16.86 17.60
C GLN A 50 6.69 16.55 16.13
N GLY A 51 6.58 15.26 15.79
CA GLY A 51 6.32 14.83 14.42
C GLY A 51 7.48 15.10 13.44
N VAL A 52 8.73 15.12 13.92
CA VAL A 52 9.93 15.33 13.08
C VAL A 52 10.90 14.16 13.26
N THR A 53 11.41 13.63 12.15
CA THR A 53 12.44 12.59 12.14
C THR A 53 13.82 13.21 11.88
N PHE A 54 14.84 12.73 12.59
CA PHE A 54 16.22 13.22 12.53
C PHE A 54 16.42 14.69 12.94
N ALA A 55 15.58 15.20 13.85
CA ALA A 55 15.60 16.59 14.32
C ALA A 55 16.98 17.16 14.75
N PRO A 56 17.95 16.40 15.30
CA PRO A 56 19.29 16.93 15.60
C PRO A 56 20.06 17.48 14.39
N ARG A 57 19.76 17.02 13.17
CA ARG A 57 20.42 17.48 11.93
C ARG A 57 20.23 18.98 11.66
N ILE A 58 19.13 19.55 12.17
CA ILE A 58 18.74 20.94 11.91
C ILE A 58 19.75 21.94 12.48
N VAL A 59 20.64 21.51 13.38
CA VAL A 59 21.59 22.37 14.10
C VAL A 59 22.97 21.71 14.28
N ASP A 60 23.30 20.75 13.40
CA ASP A 60 24.59 20.05 13.43
C ASP A 60 25.71 20.77 12.65
N GLY A 61 25.35 21.86 11.94
CA GLY A 61 26.26 22.70 11.16
C GLY A 61 26.52 22.18 9.74
N VAL A 62 25.80 21.15 9.30
CA VAL A 62 25.97 20.50 7.99
C VAL A 62 24.69 20.59 7.15
N ALA A 63 24.64 21.60 6.29
CA ALA A 63 23.54 21.77 5.35
C ALA A 63 23.75 20.97 4.04
N PRO A 64 22.71 20.39 3.42
CA PRO A 64 22.76 19.97 2.01
C PRO A 64 23.10 21.16 1.09
N VAL A 65 23.55 20.86 -0.14
CA VAL A 65 23.76 21.89 -1.16
C VAL A 65 22.39 22.41 -1.62
N ASP A 66 22.28 23.73 -1.85
CA ASP A 66 21.03 24.28 -2.39
C ASP A 66 20.79 23.72 -3.80
N GLY A 67 19.63 23.08 -4.02
CA GLY A 67 19.36 22.25 -5.20
C GLY A 67 19.25 20.74 -4.93
N ASP A 68 19.79 20.25 -3.80
CA ASP A 68 19.70 18.83 -3.43
C ASP A 68 18.24 18.41 -3.12
N PRO A 69 17.87 17.12 -3.24
CA PRO A 69 16.53 16.65 -2.91
C PRO A 69 16.09 16.99 -1.47
N TRP A 70 14.79 17.16 -1.26
CA TRP A 70 14.21 17.48 0.05
C TRP A 70 14.37 16.40 1.12
N ASN A 71 14.60 15.14 0.70
CA ASN A 71 14.62 13.96 1.56
C ASN A 71 15.97 13.25 1.52
N THR A 72 16.99 13.81 2.17
CA THR A 72 18.37 13.28 2.17
C THR A 72 18.85 12.83 3.55
N ALA A 73 20.09 12.33 3.60
CA ALA A 73 20.74 11.93 4.85
C ALA A 73 21.16 13.14 5.71
N LEU A 74 21.03 14.35 5.18
CA LEU A 74 21.35 15.61 5.85
C LEU A 74 20.10 16.39 6.30
N THR A 75 18.92 16.05 5.77
CA THR A 75 17.66 16.73 6.14
C THR A 75 16.96 16.08 7.32
N ALA A 76 16.31 16.87 8.17
CA ALA A 76 15.25 16.42 9.06
C ALA A 76 13.89 16.54 8.36
N ILE A 77 13.03 15.53 8.50
CA ILE A 77 11.72 15.49 7.80
C ILE A 77 10.57 15.72 8.77
N LEU A 78 9.69 16.65 8.42
CA LEU A 78 8.48 17.01 9.15
C LEU A 78 7.31 16.17 8.61
N THR A 79 6.74 15.31 9.45
CA THR A 79 5.73 14.32 9.04
C THR A 79 4.34 14.90 8.71
N SER A 80 4.09 16.17 9.01
CA SER A 80 2.85 16.90 8.68
C SER A 80 3.03 18.41 8.85
N ASN A 81 2.05 19.19 8.39
CA ASN A 81 1.99 20.64 8.67
C ASN A 81 1.81 20.97 10.18
N LYS A 82 1.46 19.99 11.02
CA LYS A 82 1.38 20.13 12.49
C LYS A 82 2.70 19.81 13.19
N SER A 83 3.74 19.45 12.45
CA SER A 83 5.05 19.16 13.01
C SER A 83 5.71 20.45 13.53
N THR A 84 6.40 20.36 14.66
CA THR A 84 7.08 21.49 15.29
C THR A 84 8.46 21.11 15.80
N VAL A 85 9.38 22.07 15.78
CA VAL A 85 10.73 21.97 16.36
C VAL A 85 10.96 23.21 17.20
N THR A 86 11.26 23.04 18.49
CA THR A 86 11.44 24.14 19.45
C THR A 86 12.78 24.03 20.16
N TRP A 87 13.49 25.15 20.31
CA TRP A 87 14.73 25.26 21.07
C TRP A 87 14.56 26.22 22.26
N ASP A 88 15.09 25.86 23.44
CA ASP A 88 15.28 26.79 24.56
C ASP A 88 16.68 27.42 24.46
N LEU A 89 16.73 28.75 24.33
CA LEU A 89 17.96 29.53 24.31
C LEU A 89 18.63 29.53 25.70
N GLY A 90 17.84 29.29 26.77
CA GLY A 90 18.26 29.18 28.17
C GLY A 90 17.89 30.41 29.00
N GLN A 91 17.83 31.57 28.35
CA GLN A 91 17.49 32.88 28.92
C GLN A 91 16.84 33.76 27.85
N GLU A 92 16.21 34.86 28.26
CA GLU A 92 15.72 35.87 27.31
C GLU A 92 16.92 36.46 26.54
N THR A 93 16.89 36.26 25.24
CA THR A 93 18.00 36.50 24.32
C THR A 93 17.48 37.35 23.17
N ARG A 94 18.25 38.37 22.78
CA ARG A 94 17.95 39.20 21.61
C ARG A 94 18.28 38.42 20.34
N LEU A 95 17.43 38.58 19.32
CA LEU A 95 17.56 37.98 17.99
C LEU A 95 17.49 39.10 16.94
N GLY A 96 18.38 39.05 15.94
CA GLY A 96 18.41 40.02 14.85
C GLY A 96 18.82 39.46 13.48
N ALA A 97 19.21 38.18 13.39
CA ALA A 97 19.37 37.46 12.14
C ALA A 97 19.03 35.96 12.27
N LEU A 98 18.44 35.40 11.21
CA LEU A 98 18.08 33.99 11.05
C LEU A 98 18.54 33.47 9.69
N LEU A 99 18.91 32.20 9.65
CA LEU A 99 19.03 31.39 8.44
C LEU A 99 18.14 30.16 8.59
N LEU A 100 17.41 29.79 7.55
CA LEU A 100 16.62 28.57 7.47
C LEU A 100 16.79 27.95 6.08
N GLN A 101 17.25 26.70 6.01
CA GLN A 101 17.20 25.90 4.79
C GLN A 101 16.06 24.88 4.89
N GLY A 102 15.19 24.83 3.88
CA GLY A 102 14.06 23.89 3.78
C GLY A 102 13.72 23.59 2.32
N ASP A 103 12.76 22.71 2.06
CA ASP A 103 12.34 22.41 0.67
C ASP A 103 11.82 23.66 -0.06
N ASN A 104 12.01 23.76 -1.38
CA ASN A 104 11.80 25.00 -2.11
C ASN A 104 10.34 25.40 -2.26
N ASN A 105 9.46 24.44 -2.49
CA ASN A 105 8.02 24.64 -2.72
C ASN A 105 7.19 24.74 -1.42
N ASP A 106 7.88 24.85 -0.29
CA ASP A 106 7.29 24.96 1.04
C ASP A 106 7.54 26.34 1.68
N THR A 107 6.66 26.67 2.62
CA THR A 107 6.76 27.78 3.55
C THR A 107 6.90 27.25 4.98
N TYR A 108 7.63 27.98 5.84
CA TYR A 108 7.92 27.56 7.22
C TYR A 108 7.71 28.73 8.20
N ASP A 109 6.80 28.60 9.16
CA ASP A 109 6.59 29.64 10.18
C ASP A 109 7.66 29.54 11.27
N VAL A 110 8.38 30.63 11.49
CA VAL A 110 9.22 30.88 12.66
C VAL A 110 8.44 31.71 13.67
N SER A 111 8.37 31.21 14.90
CA SER A 111 7.65 31.81 16.02
C SER A 111 8.52 31.84 17.28
N ILE A 112 8.28 32.81 18.17
CA ILE A 112 9.09 33.05 19.36
C ILE A 112 8.22 33.16 20.62
N SER A 113 8.81 32.87 21.77
CA SER A 113 8.16 32.98 23.08
C SER A 113 9.19 33.30 24.18
N THR A 114 8.76 33.97 25.26
CA THR A 114 9.56 34.11 26.49
C THR A 114 9.16 33.08 27.56
N ASP A 115 7.90 32.61 27.56
CA ASP A 115 7.35 31.68 28.55
C ASP A 115 7.27 30.21 28.10
N GLY A 116 7.45 29.94 26.81
CA GLY A 116 7.40 28.60 26.22
C GLY A 116 5.98 28.05 26.00
N SER A 117 4.95 28.84 26.28
CA SER A 117 3.52 28.48 26.18
C SER A 117 2.78 29.31 25.12
N VAL A 118 3.01 30.63 25.08
CA VAL A 118 2.43 31.56 24.12
C VAL A 118 3.50 31.94 23.10
N PHE A 119 3.28 31.54 21.85
CA PHE A 119 4.20 31.80 20.75
C PHE A 119 3.63 32.85 19.79
N GLN A 120 4.43 33.88 19.51
CA GLN A 120 4.13 34.96 18.58
C GLN A 120 4.84 34.70 17.23
N PRO A 121 4.24 35.04 16.08
CA PRO A 121 4.90 34.91 14.79
C PRO A 121 6.06 35.92 14.67
N LEU A 122 7.19 35.48 14.14
CA LEU A 122 8.36 36.33 13.87
C LEU A 122 8.57 36.48 12.35
N TRP A 123 8.60 35.36 11.62
CA TRP A 123 8.87 35.35 10.18
C TRP A 123 8.30 34.08 9.55
N THR A 124 7.62 34.20 8.41
CA THR A 124 7.29 33.05 7.56
C THR A 124 8.33 32.99 6.44
N ALA A 125 9.13 31.93 6.44
CA ALA A 125 10.12 31.68 5.39
C ALA A 125 9.38 31.32 4.09
N PRO A 126 9.57 32.06 2.97
CA PRO A 126 8.74 31.93 1.77
C PRO A 126 9.15 30.75 0.89
N GLU A 127 8.31 30.40 -0.08
CA GLU A 127 8.70 29.48 -1.17
C GLU A 127 9.80 30.10 -2.07
N VAL A 128 10.56 29.24 -2.75
CA VAL A 128 11.67 29.58 -3.63
C VAL A 128 11.50 28.85 -4.97
N GLY A 129 11.66 29.56 -6.09
CA GLY A 129 11.42 28.99 -7.42
C GLY A 129 12.52 28.05 -7.95
N ALA A 130 13.71 28.06 -7.35
CA ALA A 130 14.78 27.10 -7.65
C ALA A 130 14.52 25.77 -6.93
N PRO A 131 14.77 24.60 -7.56
CA PRO A 131 14.34 23.30 -7.03
C PRO A 131 15.10 22.86 -5.76
N GLY A 132 14.52 21.94 -4.99
CA GLY A 132 15.18 21.19 -3.92
C GLY A 132 15.34 21.96 -2.61
N MET A 133 16.30 21.59 -1.77
CA MET A 133 16.63 22.35 -0.56
C MET A 133 17.10 23.76 -0.93
N GLN A 134 16.56 24.79 -0.26
CA GLN A 134 16.88 26.20 -0.55
C GLN A 134 17.08 27.01 0.73
N THR A 135 18.16 27.80 0.78
CA THR A 135 18.52 28.63 1.94
C THR A 135 17.78 29.96 1.90
N ARG A 136 17.16 30.33 3.02
CA ARG A 136 16.46 31.60 3.22
C ARG A 136 17.07 32.37 4.38
N LEU A 137 17.12 33.69 4.26
CA LEU A 137 17.77 34.60 5.21
C LEU A 137 16.75 35.63 5.69
N HIS A 138 16.78 35.96 6.98
CA HIS A 138 15.98 37.02 7.58
C HIS A 138 16.87 37.83 8.53
N GLN A 139 16.88 39.15 8.42
CA GLN A 139 17.87 40.01 9.08
C GLN A 139 17.31 41.42 9.30
N GLY A 140 17.94 42.19 10.18
CA GLY A 140 17.58 43.60 10.42
C GLY A 140 16.30 43.78 11.22
N PHE A 141 15.86 42.73 11.93
CA PHE A 141 14.80 42.78 12.91
C PHE A 141 15.39 42.88 14.33
N ASP A 142 14.54 43.15 15.31
CA ASP A 142 14.90 43.13 16.72
C ASP A 142 13.79 42.46 17.53
N ALA A 143 14.08 41.27 18.06
CA ALA A 143 13.11 40.49 18.82
C ALA A 143 13.76 39.88 20.06
N THR A 144 13.01 39.80 21.17
CA THR A 144 13.45 39.10 22.38
C THR A 144 12.72 37.77 22.49
N ALA A 145 13.48 36.69 22.66
CA ALA A 145 12.95 35.33 22.77
C ALA A 145 13.75 34.53 23.80
N ARG A 146 13.08 33.64 24.52
CA ARG A 146 13.74 32.51 25.20
C ARG A 146 13.58 31.23 24.40
N TYR A 147 12.43 31.05 23.75
CA TYR A 147 12.11 29.90 22.92
C TYR A 147 11.94 30.33 21.47
N LEU A 148 12.58 29.61 20.56
CA LEU A 148 12.37 29.74 19.12
C LEU A 148 11.77 28.44 18.59
N ARG A 149 10.74 28.54 17.75
CA ARG A 149 9.99 27.40 17.22
C ARG A 149 9.72 27.55 15.74
N ILE A 150 10.03 26.50 14.99
CA ILE A 150 9.59 26.32 13.60
C ILE A 150 8.39 25.36 13.57
N GLY A 151 7.39 25.67 12.75
CA GLY A 151 6.21 24.84 12.56
C GLY A 151 5.34 25.29 11.40
N ASN A 152 4.08 24.83 11.37
CA ASN A 152 3.04 25.19 10.41
C ASN A 152 3.47 25.07 8.92
N ALA A 153 4.38 24.16 8.60
CA ALA A 153 4.92 24.06 7.25
C ALA A 153 3.81 23.83 6.21
N ALA A 154 3.82 24.60 5.11
CA ALA A 154 2.74 24.59 4.13
C ALA A 154 3.29 24.66 2.69
N GLY A 155 2.72 23.81 1.82
CA GLY A 155 3.22 23.50 0.47
C GLY A 155 2.70 22.12 0.07
N ASP A 156 3.54 21.23 -0.46
CA ASP A 156 3.09 19.99 -1.11
C ASP A 156 2.89 18.76 -0.19
N ASN A 157 3.19 18.91 1.11
CA ASN A 157 3.24 17.88 2.16
C ASN A 157 4.54 17.05 2.25
N ALA A 158 5.63 17.49 1.61
CA ALA A 158 6.97 16.90 1.65
C ALA A 158 7.97 17.73 2.48
N TYR A 159 7.55 18.18 3.66
CA TYR A 159 8.28 19.14 4.49
C TYR A 159 9.65 18.64 5.00
N SER A 160 10.69 19.45 4.85
CA SER A 160 12.00 19.19 5.46
C SER A 160 12.80 20.44 5.80
N LEU A 161 13.72 20.28 6.77
CA LEU A 161 14.69 21.30 7.19
C LEU A 161 16.10 20.72 7.03
N GLY A 162 17.00 21.52 6.45
CA GLY A 162 18.42 21.21 6.34
C GLY A 162 19.15 21.67 7.58
N GLU A 163 19.35 22.99 7.69
CA GLU A 163 20.00 23.66 8.82
C GLU A 163 19.24 24.94 9.18
N VAL A 164 19.21 25.29 10.47
CA VAL A 164 18.62 26.53 11.00
C VAL A 164 19.61 27.18 11.96
N MET A 165 19.88 28.47 11.74
CA MET A 165 20.77 29.26 12.59
C MET A 165 20.04 30.50 13.09
N ALA A 166 20.31 30.91 14.33
CA ALA A 166 19.81 32.16 14.89
C ALA A 166 20.96 32.93 15.55
N PHE A 167 20.95 34.25 15.42
CA PHE A 167 22.01 35.12 15.92
C PHE A 167 21.41 36.37 16.58
N CYS A 168 22.06 36.86 17.65
CA CYS A 168 21.68 38.14 18.24
C CYS A 168 21.94 39.32 17.29
N ARG A 169 23.10 39.31 16.64
CA ARG A 169 23.51 40.30 15.64
C ARG A 169 23.89 39.58 14.37
N GLN A 170 23.66 40.20 13.21
CA GLN A 170 24.12 39.66 11.93
C GLN A 170 25.67 39.50 11.95
N PRO A 171 26.20 38.29 11.73
CA PRO A 171 27.64 38.07 11.59
C PRO A 171 28.27 38.88 10.45
N ALA A 172 29.55 39.23 10.59
CA ALA A 172 30.28 40.01 9.58
C ALA A 172 30.40 39.31 8.22
N ALA A 173 30.39 37.98 8.19
CA ALA A 173 30.21 37.18 6.99
C ALA A 173 28.75 36.74 6.89
N TRP A 174 28.02 37.24 5.89
CA TRP A 174 26.61 36.92 5.67
C TRP A 174 26.31 36.64 4.18
N PRO A 175 25.67 35.51 3.82
CA PRO A 175 25.25 34.41 4.71
C PRO A 175 26.42 33.77 5.47
N PRO A 176 26.17 33.18 6.65
CA PRO A 176 27.21 32.59 7.47
C PRO A 176 27.81 31.36 6.77
N SER A 177 29.09 31.11 7.02
CA SER A 177 29.76 29.92 6.48
C SER A 177 29.14 28.65 7.07
N LEU A 178 28.71 27.75 6.18
CA LEU A 178 28.05 26.48 6.51
C LEU A 178 28.80 25.33 5.84
N THR A 179 28.91 24.19 6.53
CA THR A 179 29.51 23.00 5.93
C THR A 179 28.52 22.41 4.93
N ARG A 180 28.68 22.73 3.64
CA ARG A 180 27.85 22.19 2.57
C ARG A 180 28.34 20.80 2.16
N LYS A 181 27.42 19.83 2.06
CA LYS A 181 27.69 18.50 1.49
C LYS A 181 26.60 18.15 0.49
N ALA A 182 26.99 17.73 -0.71
CA ALA A 182 26.04 17.21 -1.70
C ALA A 182 25.43 15.90 -1.18
N ALA A 183 24.12 15.74 -1.30
CA ALA A 183 23.41 14.57 -0.79
C ALA A 183 22.40 14.01 -1.79
N GLU A 184 22.53 12.72 -2.09
CA GLU A 184 21.51 11.97 -2.84
C GLU A 184 20.27 11.69 -1.97
N VAL A 185 19.15 11.38 -2.64
CA VAL A 185 17.88 10.98 -2.00
C VAL A 185 18.14 9.88 -0.96
N ALA A 186 17.89 10.19 0.31
CA ALA A 186 17.98 9.21 1.36
C ALA A 186 16.91 8.14 1.22
N THR A 187 17.34 6.95 1.57
CA THR A 187 16.60 5.69 1.65
C THR A 187 15.49 5.67 2.71
N ILE A 188 14.78 6.77 2.96
CA ILE A 188 13.65 6.83 3.92
C ILE A 188 12.40 6.14 3.33
N THR A 189 12.12 6.35 2.04
CA THR A 189 11.11 5.59 1.29
C THR A 189 11.51 4.11 1.19
N THR A 190 12.80 3.85 0.97
CA THR A 190 13.41 2.52 0.95
C THR A 190 13.22 1.81 2.29
N ASP A 191 13.54 2.43 3.43
CA ASP A 191 13.39 1.89 4.78
C ASP A 191 11.92 1.54 5.10
N ARG A 192 10.95 2.40 4.74
CA ARG A 192 9.52 2.02 4.86
C ARG A 192 9.17 0.80 3.99
N LYS A 193 9.55 0.80 2.71
CA LYS A 193 9.32 -0.33 1.78
C LYS A 193 9.94 -1.62 2.33
N HIS A 194 11.15 -1.53 2.87
CA HIS A 194 11.89 -2.65 3.43
C HIS A 194 11.23 -3.17 4.71
N ARG A 195 10.93 -2.32 5.69
CA ARG A 195 10.21 -2.72 6.92
C ARG A 195 8.86 -3.39 6.62
N MET A 196 8.10 -2.87 5.66
CA MET A 196 6.84 -3.49 5.23
C MET A 196 7.06 -4.88 4.61
N ALA A 197 8.06 -5.03 3.73
CA ALA A 197 8.39 -6.31 3.11
C ALA A 197 8.90 -7.35 4.13
N PHE A 198 9.80 -6.95 5.04
CA PHE A 198 10.27 -7.78 6.14
C PHE A 198 9.11 -8.24 7.04
N GLY A 199 8.22 -7.35 7.44
CA GLY A 199 7.03 -7.74 8.22
C GLY A 199 6.16 -8.76 7.49
N LYS A 200 5.83 -8.51 6.22
CA LYS A 200 5.01 -9.42 5.39
C LYS A 200 5.66 -10.80 5.22
N MET A 201 6.99 -10.83 5.04
CA MET A 201 7.79 -12.05 5.01
C MET A 201 7.75 -12.79 6.36
N THR A 202 7.98 -12.10 7.48
CA THR A 202 7.91 -12.69 8.83
C THR A 202 6.54 -13.30 9.11
N PHE A 203 5.45 -12.59 8.81
CA PHE A 203 4.09 -13.13 8.90
C PHE A 203 3.90 -14.37 8.01
N GLY A 204 4.35 -14.33 6.75
CA GLY A 204 4.21 -15.45 5.81
C GLY A 204 4.96 -16.70 6.26
N LEU A 205 6.19 -16.53 6.76
CA LEU A 205 6.97 -17.61 7.36
C LEU A 205 6.29 -18.16 8.61
N LEU A 206 5.77 -17.30 9.50
CA LEU A 206 5.07 -17.72 10.72
C LEU A 206 3.77 -18.49 10.41
N ALA A 207 3.00 -18.04 9.42
CA ALA A 207 1.78 -18.74 8.97
C ALA A 207 2.12 -20.12 8.36
N LEU A 208 3.14 -20.19 7.48
CA LEU A 208 3.65 -21.45 6.92
C LEU A 208 4.07 -22.42 8.02
N LEU A 209 4.81 -21.92 9.01
CA LEU A 209 5.21 -22.67 10.18
C LEU A 209 3.97 -23.21 10.93
N ILE A 210 3.00 -22.38 11.30
CA ILE A 210 1.77 -22.83 11.97
C ILE A 210 1.05 -23.93 11.16
N PHE A 211 0.91 -23.77 9.84
CA PHE A 211 0.31 -24.81 8.98
C PHE A 211 1.07 -26.13 9.00
N LEU A 212 2.41 -26.11 9.01
CA LEU A 212 3.24 -27.31 9.15
C LEU A 212 3.06 -27.97 10.52
N GLY A 213 3.00 -27.18 11.59
CA GLY A 213 2.72 -27.68 12.94
C GLY A 213 1.37 -28.39 13.03
N LEU A 214 0.31 -27.76 12.49
CA LEU A 214 -1.03 -28.35 12.40
C LEU A 214 -1.03 -29.64 11.57
N ALA A 215 -0.31 -29.68 10.45
CA ALA A 215 -0.19 -30.89 9.63
C ALA A 215 0.52 -32.04 10.38
N VAL A 216 1.60 -31.76 11.11
CA VAL A 216 2.30 -32.76 11.95
C VAL A 216 1.40 -33.27 13.07
N ALA A 217 0.66 -32.40 13.75
CA ALA A 217 -0.25 -32.80 14.84
C ALA A 217 -1.41 -33.72 14.39
N ARG A 218 -1.79 -33.68 13.11
CA ARG A 218 -2.75 -34.61 12.50
C ARG A 218 -2.12 -35.97 12.17
N ILE A 219 -0.84 -36.03 11.84
CA ILE A 219 -0.13 -37.25 11.41
C ILE A 219 0.40 -38.05 12.62
N GLU A 220 0.99 -37.38 13.61
CA GLU A 220 1.58 -38.03 14.79
C GLU A 220 0.80 -37.66 16.07
N PRO A 221 -0.29 -38.39 16.42
CA PRO A 221 -1.22 -38.03 17.50
C PRO A 221 -0.69 -38.26 18.95
N GLY A 222 0.61 -38.42 19.15
CA GLY A 222 1.19 -38.61 20.49
C GLY A 222 1.02 -37.38 21.40
N PRO A 223 0.92 -37.55 22.74
CA PRO A 223 0.81 -36.42 23.66
C PRO A 223 2.06 -35.52 23.62
N ARG A 224 3.27 -36.09 23.44
CA ARG A 224 4.52 -35.32 23.31
C ARG A 224 4.58 -34.47 22.04
N THR A 225 4.21 -35.02 20.88
CA THR A 225 4.18 -34.29 19.59
C THR A 225 3.11 -33.20 19.59
N ARG A 226 1.90 -33.52 20.06
CA ARG A 226 0.81 -32.53 20.25
C ARG A 226 1.20 -31.41 21.21
N GLY A 227 1.83 -31.74 22.32
CA GLY A 227 2.32 -30.77 23.30
C GLY A 227 3.39 -29.85 22.73
N ALA A 228 4.36 -30.40 21.99
CA ALA A 228 5.41 -29.61 21.32
C ALA A 228 4.83 -28.65 20.27
N VAL A 229 3.89 -29.12 19.43
CA VAL A 229 3.17 -28.26 18.45
C VAL A 229 2.36 -27.18 19.16
N THR A 230 1.68 -27.51 20.27
CA THR A 230 0.86 -26.54 21.02
C THR A 230 1.71 -25.45 21.66
N ALA A 231 2.81 -25.83 22.35
CA ALA A 231 3.75 -24.87 22.92
C ALA A 231 4.34 -23.95 21.84
N TRP A 232 4.69 -24.51 20.69
CA TRP A 232 5.25 -23.75 19.57
C TRP A 232 4.24 -22.83 18.87
N ALA A 233 2.99 -23.27 18.70
CA ALA A 233 1.90 -22.42 18.18
C ALA A 233 1.57 -21.26 19.14
N ILE A 234 1.64 -21.48 20.46
CA ILE A 234 1.48 -20.44 21.47
C ILE A 234 2.66 -19.45 21.44
N LEU A 235 3.90 -19.94 21.33
CA LEU A 235 5.09 -19.09 21.19
C LEU A 235 5.03 -18.24 19.91
N ALA A 236 4.61 -18.83 18.79
CA ALA A 236 4.37 -18.13 17.53
C ALA A 236 3.29 -17.03 17.67
N ALA A 237 2.17 -17.34 18.31
CA ALA A 237 1.09 -16.36 18.54
C ALA A 237 1.49 -15.24 19.53
N ALA A 238 2.22 -15.57 20.60
CA ALA A 238 2.73 -14.59 21.56
C ALA A 238 3.77 -13.66 20.92
N ALA A 239 4.66 -14.19 20.07
CA ALA A 239 5.58 -13.38 19.27
C ALA A 239 4.82 -12.44 18.31
N PHE A 240 3.73 -12.92 17.68
CA PHE A 240 2.89 -12.08 16.82
C PHE A 240 2.26 -10.91 17.57
N ILE A 241 1.72 -11.14 18.78
CA ILE A 241 1.13 -10.08 19.63
C ILE A 241 2.22 -9.08 20.11
N GLY A 242 3.45 -9.55 20.35
CA GLY A 242 4.58 -8.68 20.72
C GLY A 242 5.04 -7.74 19.59
N LEU A 243 4.91 -8.16 18.32
CA LEU A 243 5.34 -7.37 17.16
C LEU A 243 4.49 -6.11 16.92
N ASP A 244 3.20 -6.13 17.29
CA ASP A 244 2.23 -5.06 17.00
C ASP A 244 2.56 -3.71 17.71
N LYS A 245 3.38 -3.74 18.76
CA LYS A 245 3.81 -2.54 19.51
C LYS A 245 5.30 -2.21 19.40
N LEU A 246 6.09 -3.04 18.71
CA LEU A 246 7.52 -2.82 18.52
C LEU A 246 7.79 -1.95 17.29
N ARG A 247 7.55 -0.64 17.44
CA ARG A 247 8.36 0.33 16.69
C ARG A 247 9.81 0.17 17.21
N PHE A 248 10.73 -0.25 16.33
CA PHE A 248 12.21 -0.30 16.54
C PHE A 248 12.86 -1.49 17.29
N ALA A 249 12.39 -2.73 17.12
CA ALA A 249 13.23 -3.91 17.41
C ALA A 249 13.65 -4.62 16.11
N GLU A 250 14.93 -4.99 15.95
CA GLU A 250 15.42 -5.61 14.71
C GLU A 250 14.73 -6.97 14.43
N PRO A 251 14.28 -7.23 13.18
CA PRO A 251 13.76 -8.54 12.79
C PRO A 251 14.76 -9.70 12.92
N SER A 252 16.06 -9.39 12.93
CA SER A 252 17.20 -10.32 12.91
C SER A 252 17.21 -11.28 14.11
N VAL A 253 17.18 -10.74 15.33
CA VAL A 253 17.29 -11.51 16.58
C VAL A 253 16.06 -12.40 16.80
N ALA A 254 14.86 -11.88 16.47
CA ALA A 254 13.61 -12.64 16.59
C ALA A 254 13.60 -13.84 15.64
N ALA A 255 13.96 -13.67 14.37
CA ALA A 255 14.04 -14.76 13.41
C ALA A 255 15.05 -15.83 13.84
N VAL A 256 16.24 -15.43 14.30
CA VAL A 256 17.27 -16.34 14.82
C VAL A 256 16.74 -17.17 16.00
N GLY A 257 16.03 -16.56 16.95
CA GLY A 257 15.41 -17.27 18.06
C GLY A 257 14.35 -18.31 17.63
N HIS A 258 13.54 -17.99 16.61
CA HIS A 258 12.52 -18.91 16.09
C HIS A 258 13.13 -20.08 15.30
N PHE A 259 14.15 -19.82 14.48
CA PHE A 259 14.87 -20.87 13.76
C PHE A 259 15.67 -21.78 14.71
N ALA A 260 16.33 -21.21 15.73
CA ALA A 260 17.00 -22.00 16.76
C ALA A 260 16.01 -22.86 17.55
N ALA A 261 14.89 -22.31 18.00
CA ALA A 261 13.84 -23.07 18.69
C ALA A 261 13.27 -24.20 17.81
N ALA A 262 12.95 -23.92 16.54
CA ALA A 262 12.45 -24.92 15.59
C ALA A 262 13.50 -26.02 15.31
N ALA A 263 14.77 -25.65 15.13
CA ALA A 263 15.86 -26.61 14.93
C ALA A 263 16.08 -27.52 16.15
N VAL A 264 16.06 -26.96 17.36
CA VAL A 264 16.15 -27.72 18.62
C VAL A 264 14.95 -28.65 18.81
N LEU A 265 13.74 -28.20 18.46
CA LEU A 265 12.52 -29.02 18.50
C LEU A 265 12.63 -30.21 17.51
N LEU A 266 12.98 -29.94 16.26
CA LEU A 266 13.14 -30.96 15.21
C LEU A 266 14.27 -31.95 15.51
N TRP A 267 15.37 -31.48 16.10
CA TRP A 267 16.49 -32.31 16.54
C TRP A 267 16.09 -33.25 17.70
N ARG A 268 15.31 -32.76 18.68
CA ARG A 268 14.85 -33.57 19.83
C ARG A 268 13.63 -34.45 19.58
N LEU A 269 12.88 -34.25 18.50
CA LEU A 269 11.70 -35.07 18.17
C LEU A 269 12.04 -36.51 17.71
N ASN A 270 13.33 -36.84 17.50
CA ASN A 270 13.86 -38.18 17.17
C ASN A 270 13.01 -38.97 16.15
N LEU A 271 12.62 -38.29 15.07
CA LEU A 271 11.69 -38.80 14.06
C LEU A 271 12.25 -40.09 13.40
N PRO A 272 11.49 -41.20 13.36
CA PRO A 272 12.01 -42.52 13.02
C PRO A 272 12.31 -42.74 11.53
N ALA A 273 11.94 -41.79 10.65
CA ALA A 273 12.11 -41.95 9.21
C ALA A 273 13.34 -41.16 8.67
N PRO A 274 14.30 -41.82 7.96
CA PRO A 274 15.48 -41.13 7.41
C PRO A 274 15.12 -40.02 6.40
N LYS A 275 13.97 -40.12 5.73
CA LYS A 275 13.46 -39.08 4.83
C LYS A 275 13.04 -37.79 5.55
N LEU A 276 12.53 -37.86 6.79
CA LEU A 276 12.24 -36.65 7.58
C LEU A 276 13.53 -36.02 8.13
N LYS A 277 14.55 -36.82 8.46
CA LYS A 277 15.87 -36.29 8.81
C LYS A 277 16.44 -35.46 7.65
N LEU A 278 16.38 -35.96 6.42
CA LEU A 278 16.83 -35.21 5.23
C LEU A 278 16.09 -33.88 5.04
N VAL A 279 14.77 -33.83 5.28
CA VAL A 279 13.98 -32.58 5.22
C VAL A 279 14.40 -31.60 6.33
N GLY A 280 14.66 -32.08 7.55
CA GLY A 280 15.18 -31.24 8.64
C GLY A 280 16.56 -30.63 8.31
N HIS A 281 17.46 -31.42 7.72
CA HIS A 281 18.78 -30.94 7.27
C HIS A 281 18.67 -29.98 6.07
N ALA A 282 17.72 -30.19 5.15
CA ALA A 282 17.46 -29.26 4.06
C ALA A 282 16.89 -27.92 4.54
N ILE A 283 15.99 -27.93 5.53
CA ILE A 283 15.47 -26.71 6.17
C ILE A 283 16.59 -25.97 6.90
N ALA A 284 17.46 -26.68 7.63
CA ALA A 284 18.63 -26.09 8.27
C ALA A 284 19.63 -25.51 7.24
N GLY A 285 19.87 -26.22 6.13
CA GLY A 285 20.74 -25.76 5.04
C GLY A 285 20.21 -24.54 4.30
N LEU A 286 18.90 -24.49 4.03
CA LEU A 286 18.25 -23.31 3.44
C LEU A 286 18.26 -22.12 4.41
N GLY A 287 18.06 -22.36 5.71
CA GLY A 287 18.20 -21.35 6.75
C GLY A 287 19.64 -20.80 6.84
N ALA A 288 20.65 -21.68 6.79
CA ALA A 288 22.05 -21.28 6.78
C ALA A 288 22.44 -20.53 5.49
N LEU A 289 21.93 -20.94 4.32
CA LEU A 289 22.15 -20.25 3.06
C LEU A 289 21.53 -18.84 3.07
N ALA A 290 20.31 -18.69 3.60
CA ALA A 290 19.70 -17.39 3.83
C ALA A 290 20.53 -16.54 4.82
N LEU A 291 21.13 -17.16 5.84
CA LEU A 291 22.01 -16.49 6.80
C LEU A 291 23.31 -15.97 6.15
N ILE A 292 23.93 -16.77 5.26
CA ILE A 292 25.15 -16.41 4.52
C ILE A 292 24.87 -15.28 3.51
N LEU A 293 23.72 -15.33 2.82
CA LEU A 293 23.28 -14.24 1.94
C LEU A 293 23.01 -12.96 2.75
N PHE A 294 22.43 -13.08 3.94
CA PHE A 294 22.14 -11.95 4.83
C PHE A 294 23.41 -11.29 5.39
N SER A 295 24.40 -12.06 5.84
CA SER A 295 25.68 -11.52 6.32
C SER A 295 26.54 -10.97 5.18
N GLY A 296 26.54 -11.61 4.01
CA GLY A 296 27.24 -11.11 2.81
C GLY A 296 26.70 -9.75 2.33
N LEU A 297 25.39 -9.53 2.40
CA LEU A 297 24.76 -8.25 2.01
C LEU A 297 24.97 -7.13 3.05
N ARG A 298 25.09 -7.45 4.35
CA ARG A 298 25.20 -6.45 5.43
C ARG A 298 26.64 -5.92 5.61
N ILE A 299 27.67 -6.73 5.32
CA ILE A 299 29.09 -6.36 5.44
C ILE A 299 29.50 -5.20 4.50
N GLN A 300 28.77 -4.97 3.39
CA GLN A 300 29.02 -3.82 2.51
C GLN A 300 28.30 -2.53 2.93
N GLY A 301 27.40 -2.57 3.93
CA GLY A 301 26.54 -1.44 4.30
C GLY A 301 26.81 -0.77 5.65
N GLU A 302 27.41 -1.47 6.62
CA GLU A 302 27.48 -0.99 8.02
C GLU A 302 28.84 -0.43 8.48
N LEU A 303 29.74 -0.11 7.53
CA LEU A 303 30.91 0.74 7.81
C LEU A 303 30.54 2.23 7.81
N GLY A 304 29.60 2.63 8.67
CA GLY A 304 29.24 4.04 8.85
C GLY A 304 28.04 4.33 9.77
N ALA A 305 28.26 5.23 10.74
CA ALA A 305 27.30 5.85 11.66
C ALA A 305 26.75 4.99 12.83
N GLY A 306 27.12 5.38 14.05
CA GLY A 306 26.74 4.69 15.30
C GLY A 306 25.34 5.04 15.84
N ALA A 307 24.78 4.12 16.62
CA ALA A 307 23.48 4.26 17.27
C ALA A 307 23.59 4.66 18.76
N ALA A 308 22.67 5.48 19.25
CA ALA A 308 22.55 5.78 20.68
C ALA A 308 21.11 6.16 21.14
N ASN A 309 20.60 5.37 22.11
CA ASN A 309 19.76 5.75 23.27
C ASN A 309 18.25 6.10 23.13
N ALA A 310 17.39 5.11 23.48
CA ALA A 310 16.17 5.23 24.30
C ALA A 310 15.73 3.81 24.79
N PRO A 311 14.92 3.63 25.86
CA PRO A 311 15.40 2.99 27.10
C PRO A 311 15.18 1.46 27.21
N ILE A 312 16.27 0.73 27.51
CA ILE A 312 16.32 -0.74 27.65
C ILE A 312 15.34 -1.30 28.70
N LEU A 313 15.07 -0.56 29.80
CA LEU A 313 14.22 -1.03 30.91
C LEU A 313 12.75 -1.28 30.51
N ALA A 314 12.18 -0.51 29.58
CA ALA A 314 10.80 -0.72 29.14
C ALA A 314 10.63 -2.06 28.41
N HIS A 315 11.68 -2.57 27.75
CA HIS A 315 11.65 -3.82 27.00
C HIS A 315 11.80 -5.06 27.89
N LEU A 316 12.49 -4.94 29.03
CA LEU A 316 12.66 -6.05 29.99
C LEU A 316 11.31 -6.53 30.56
N HIS A 317 10.34 -5.64 30.75
CA HIS A 317 9.01 -6.01 31.27
C HIS A 317 8.21 -6.86 30.26
N TRP A 318 8.36 -6.59 28.96
CA TRP A 318 7.72 -7.36 27.90
C TRP A 318 8.44 -8.67 27.59
N ILE A 319 9.77 -8.71 27.73
CA ILE A 319 10.53 -9.96 27.75
C ILE A 319 10.10 -10.81 28.95
N ALA A 320 9.93 -10.22 30.14
CA ALA A 320 9.43 -10.91 31.32
C ALA A 320 7.98 -11.43 31.13
N LEU A 321 7.10 -10.69 30.43
CA LEU A 321 5.75 -11.15 30.08
C LEU A 321 5.76 -12.24 28.99
N GLY A 322 6.66 -12.17 28.01
CA GLY A 322 6.85 -13.22 27.00
C GLY A 322 7.42 -14.50 27.60
N VAL A 323 8.38 -14.37 28.52
CA VAL A 323 8.94 -15.46 29.32
C VAL A 323 7.90 -16.02 30.30
N ALA A 324 7.11 -15.17 30.98
CA ALA A 324 6.00 -15.62 31.82
C ALA A 324 4.93 -16.34 30.99
N GLY A 325 4.60 -15.84 29.80
CA GLY A 325 3.70 -16.52 28.84
C GLY A 325 4.27 -17.87 28.38
N ALA A 326 5.57 -17.95 28.09
CA ALA A 326 6.26 -19.19 27.77
C ALA A 326 6.31 -20.17 28.97
N LEU A 327 6.52 -19.67 30.19
CA LEU A 327 6.52 -20.47 31.43
C LEU A 327 5.12 -20.93 31.82
N LEU A 328 4.09 -20.12 31.58
CA LEU A 328 2.68 -20.50 31.74
C LEU A 328 2.28 -21.53 30.68
N ALA A 329 2.70 -21.35 29.42
CA ALA A 329 2.52 -22.34 28.36
C ALA A 329 3.28 -23.65 28.64
N PHE A 330 4.49 -23.58 29.21
CA PHE A 330 5.28 -24.73 29.66
C PHE A 330 4.65 -25.43 30.89
N GLY A 331 4.09 -24.66 31.82
CA GLY A 331 3.31 -25.18 32.96
C GLY A 331 1.99 -25.81 32.52
N TRP A 332 1.34 -25.25 31.49
CA TRP A 332 0.15 -25.83 30.86
C TRP A 332 0.51 -27.09 30.08
N TRP A 333 1.62 -27.10 29.34
CA TRP A 333 2.20 -28.26 28.65
C TRP A 333 2.51 -29.41 29.62
N ARG A 334 3.16 -29.13 30.76
CA ARG A 334 3.36 -30.12 31.84
C ARG A 334 2.06 -30.65 32.46
N ARG A 335 0.96 -29.89 32.41
CA ARG A 335 -0.38 -30.31 32.87
C ARG A 335 -1.23 -30.94 31.74
N ALA A 336 -0.77 -30.90 30.49
CA ALA A 336 -1.52 -31.33 29.31
C ALA A 336 -1.32 -32.82 28.95
N ASP A 337 -0.63 -33.60 29.78
CA ASP A 337 -0.30 -35.01 29.54
C ASP A 337 -1.52 -35.96 29.50
N ALA A 338 -2.74 -35.42 29.58
CA ALA A 338 -4.00 -36.17 29.52
C ALA A 338 -5.11 -35.51 28.66
N ARG A 339 -4.86 -34.40 27.95
CA ARG A 339 -5.90 -33.72 27.13
C ARG A 339 -5.61 -33.85 25.63
N PRO A 340 -6.56 -34.33 24.81
CA PRO A 340 -6.35 -34.42 23.36
C PRO A 340 -6.15 -33.04 22.75
N PHE A 341 -5.38 -32.95 21.65
CA PHE A 341 -5.32 -31.75 20.83
C PHE A 341 -6.74 -31.45 20.31
N THR A 342 -7.37 -30.42 20.88
CA THR A 342 -8.78 -30.13 20.59
C THR A 342 -8.90 -29.35 19.29
N ARG A 343 -9.98 -29.59 18.53
CA ARG A 343 -10.35 -28.78 17.35
C ARG A 343 -10.37 -27.27 17.66
N SER A 344 -10.60 -26.90 18.92
CA SER A 344 -10.56 -25.52 19.40
C SER A 344 -9.18 -24.86 19.26
N VAL A 345 -8.08 -25.56 19.55
CA VAL A 345 -6.71 -25.00 19.42
C VAL A 345 -6.37 -24.73 17.96
N GLU A 346 -6.70 -25.67 17.07
CA GLU A 346 -6.55 -25.48 15.62
C GLU A 346 -7.38 -24.28 15.13
N ARG A 347 -8.66 -24.19 15.50
CA ARG A 347 -9.52 -23.07 15.12
C ARG A 347 -9.00 -21.72 15.61
N VAL A 348 -8.51 -21.64 16.85
CA VAL A 348 -7.88 -20.42 17.38
C VAL A 348 -6.63 -20.03 16.58
N ALA A 349 -5.76 -20.99 16.25
CA ALA A 349 -4.57 -20.72 15.43
C ALA A 349 -4.92 -20.21 14.02
N LEU A 350 -5.93 -20.81 13.38
CA LEU A 350 -6.39 -20.40 12.05
C LEU A 350 -7.10 -19.02 12.08
N LEU A 351 -7.91 -18.74 13.11
CA LEU A 351 -8.51 -17.42 13.33
C LEU A 351 -7.46 -16.35 13.62
N ALA A 352 -6.38 -16.69 14.34
CA ALA A 352 -5.25 -15.80 14.56
C ALA A 352 -4.54 -15.46 13.23
N ILE A 353 -4.33 -16.45 12.33
CA ILE A 353 -3.81 -16.20 10.98
C ILE A 353 -4.74 -15.27 10.19
N VAL A 354 -6.07 -15.46 10.25
CA VAL A 354 -7.07 -14.61 9.58
C VAL A 354 -7.01 -13.15 10.08
N ALA A 355 -6.96 -12.93 11.40
CA ALA A 355 -6.84 -11.60 11.98
C ALA A 355 -5.49 -10.95 11.62
N ALA A 356 -4.39 -11.68 11.78
CA ALA A 356 -3.04 -11.26 11.42
C ALA A 356 -2.88 -10.92 9.93
N ALA A 357 -3.51 -11.69 9.04
CA ALA A 357 -3.51 -11.44 7.61
C ALA A 357 -4.24 -10.13 7.25
N SER A 358 -5.32 -9.80 7.95
CA SER A 358 -6.09 -8.56 7.72
C SER A 358 -5.24 -7.31 8.02
N VAL A 359 -4.51 -7.32 9.13
CA VAL A 359 -3.57 -6.24 9.50
C VAL A 359 -2.36 -6.23 8.56
N THR A 360 -1.80 -7.39 8.22
CA THR A 360 -0.64 -7.51 7.33
C THR A 360 -0.95 -7.08 5.88
N TRP A 361 -2.12 -7.44 5.34
CA TRP A 361 -2.52 -7.07 3.98
C TRP A 361 -2.60 -5.55 3.83
N THR A 362 -3.33 -4.88 4.74
CA THR A 362 -3.53 -3.41 4.84
C THR A 362 -2.25 -2.60 5.15
N ASN A 363 -1.07 -3.21 5.00
CA ASN A 363 0.23 -2.64 5.28
C ASN A 363 0.33 -2.14 6.74
N TYR A 364 -0.14 -2.95 7.70
CA TYR A 364 -0.19 -2.61 9.12
C TYR A 364 -1.02 -1.36 9.40
N LEU A 365 -2.22 -1.29 8.78
CA LEU A 365 -3.13 -0.15 8.81
C LEU A 365 -2.53 1.17 8.28
N THR A 366 -1.40 1.11 7.55
CA THR A 366 -0.79 2.29 6.91
C THR A 366 -1.21 2.49 5.45
N PHE A 367 -1.95 1.53 4.87
CA PHE A 367 -2.65 1.66 3.59
C PHE A 367 -1.77 2.22 2.45
N HIS A 368 -2.15 3.35 1.84
CA HIS A 368 -1.42 4.08 0.78
C HIS A 368 -0.46 5.16 1.30
N GLY A 369 0.07 5.00 2.52
CA GLY A 369 0.91 6.00 3.16
C GLY A 369 0.35 6.38 4.52
N SER A 370 -0.79 7.07 4.47
CA SER A 370 -1.64 7.49 5.60
C SER A 370 -3.14 7.48 5.25
N ARG A 371 -3.50 7.09 4.03
CA ARG A 371 -4.85 7.17 3.47
C ARG A 371 -5.34 5.78 3.06
N ALA A 372 -6.57 5.43 3.43
CA ALA A 372 -7.20 4.18 3.01
C ALA A 372 -7.60 4.20 1.52
N VAL A 373 -8.09 5.33 1.02
CA VAL A 373 -8.57 5.49 -0.36
C VAL A 373 -7.42 5.70 -1.36
N HIS A 374 -7.51 5.05 -2.52
CA HIS A 374 -6.65 5.24 -3.67
C HIS A 374 -7.28 6.26 -4.64
N TYR A 375 -7.13 7.55 -4.35
CA TYR A 375 -7.80 8.63 -5.07
C TYR A 375 -7.50 8.67 -6.58
N TRP A 376 -6.30 8.25 -7.00
CA TRP A 376 -5.93 8.13 -8.41
C TRP A 376 -6.79 7.11 -9.17
N ASP A 377 -7.12 5.97 -8.55
CA ASP A 377 -8.03 4.98 -9.16
C ASP A 377 -9.48 5.45 -9.05
N SER A 378 -9.84 6.00 -7.89
CA SER A 378 -11.17 6.55 -7.63
C SER A 378 -11.55 7.59 -8.68
N PHE A 379 -10.64 8.48 -9.08
CA PHE A 379 -10.84 9.42 -10.19
C PHE A 379 -11.25 8.70 -11.47
N HIS A 380 -10.44 7.75 -11.95
CA HIS A 380 -10.69 7.05 -13.21
C HIS A 380 -12.03 6.32 -13.23
N TYR A 381 -12.36 5.60 -12.16
CA TYR A 381 -13.54 4.75 -12.14
C TYR A 381 -14.82 5.49 -11.72
N TYR A 382 -14.74 6.53 -10.89
CA TYR A 382 -15.86 7.42 -10.58
C TYR A 382 -16.16 8.33 -11.77
N MET A 383 -15.19 9.14 -12.23
CA MET A 383 -15.41 10.07 -13.35
C MET A 383 -15.77 9.31 -14.63
N GLY A 384 -15.04 8.23 -14.93
CA GLY A 384 -15.23 7.44 -16.14
C GLY A 384 -16.55 6.66 -16.20
N SER A 385 -17.22 6.37 -15.08
CA SER A 385 -18.58 5.78 -15.10
C SER A 385 -19.70 6.78 -14.91
N LYS A 386 -19.48 7.84 -14.11
CA LYS A 386 -20.43 8.92 -13.94
C LYS A 386 -20.66 9.68 -15.24
N TYR A 387 -19.59 9.98 -15.97
CA TYR A 387 -19.59 10.79 -17.20
C TYR A 387 -19.28 9.96 -18.46
N PHE A 388 -19.56 8.65 -18.43
CA PHE A 388 -19.20 7.76 -19.54
C PHE A 388 -19.84 8.16 -20.87
N LYS A 389 -21.07 8.70 -20.83
CA LYS A 389 -21.83 9.12 -22.01
C LYS A 389 -21.12 10.26 -22.73
N GLU A 390 -20.62 11.22 -21.96
CA GLU A 390 -20.02 12.45 -22.46
C GLU A 390 -18.53 12.31 -22.78
N THR A 391 -17.77 11.55 -21.97
CA THR A 391 -16.31 11.40 -22.17
C THR A 391 -15.92 10.18 -23.00
N ARG A 392 -16.81 9.17 -23.10
CA ARG A 392 -16.49 7.82 -23.62
C ARG A 392 -15.19 7.28 -23.00
N TYR A 393 -14.48 6.41 -23.71
CA TYR A 393 -13.16 5.91 -23.31
C TYR A 393 -11.99 6.87 -23.59
N HIS A 394 -12.18 7.92 -24.39
CA HIS A 394 -11.07 8.65 -25.02
C HIS A 394 -11.01 10.16 -24.73
N LEU A 395 -12.07 10.78 -24.18
CA LEU A 395 -12.07 12.22 -23.89
C LEU A 395 -11.84 12.56 -22.42
N LEU A 396 -11.78 11.58 -21.49
CA LEU A 396 -11.72 11.84 -20.04
C LEU A 396 -10.62 12.87 -19.67
N TYR A 397 -9.41 12.69 -20.19
CA TYR A 397 -8.29 13.61 -19.92
C TYR A 397 -8.38 14.93 -20.70
N HIS A 398 -8.85 14.89 -21.95
CA HIS A 398 -9.03 16.09 -22.77
C HIS A 398 -10.07 17.01 -22.12
N CYS A 399 -11.26 16.49 -21.81
CA CYS A 399 -12.30 17.26 -21.15
C CYS A 399 -11.90 17.68 -19.74
N SER A 400 -11.13 16.86 -19.01
CA SER A 400 -10.58 17.28 -17.71
C SER A 400 -9.63 18.47 -17.86
N ALA A 401 -8.77 18.50 -18.89
CA ALA A 401 -7.88 19.62 -19.17
C ALA A 401 -8.67 20.90 -19.54
N ILE A 402 -9.67 20.78 -20.42
CA ILE A 402 -10.56 21.87 -20.81
C ILE A 402 -11.39 22.39 -19.61
N GLY A 403 -11.82 21.50 -18.71
CA GLY A 403 -12.49 21.87 -17.46
C GLY A 403 -11.61 22.69 -16.51
N GLU A 404 -10.30 22.41 -16.46
CA GLU A 404 -9.33 23.23 -15.71
C GLU A 404 -9.07 24.60 -16.37
N VAL A 405 -9.06 24.67 -17.70
CA VAL A 405 -8.99 25.94 -18.45
C VAL A 405 -10.22 26.81 -18.18
N ASP A 406 -11.42 26.23 -18.22
CA ASP A 406 -12.69 26.91 -17.89
C ASP A 406 -12.75 27.40 -16.42
N ASP A 407 -12.02 26.74 -15.52
CA ASP A 407 -11.80 27.18 -14.14
C ASP A 407 -10.67 28.21 -13.98
N GLY A 408 -10.02 28.63 -15.08
CA GLY A 408 -9.03 29.71 -15.11
C GLY A 408 -7.59 29.26 -14.88
N ARG A 409 -7.26 27.98 -15.12
CA ARG A 409 -5.93 27.38 -14.83
C ARG A 409 -5.02 27.18 -16.04
N GLU A 410 -5.30 27.84 -17.16
CA GLU A 410 -4.56 27.68 -18.42
C GLU A 410 -3.03 27.79 -18.28
N ALA A 411 -2.55 28.75 -17.47
CA ALA A 411 -1.11 28.95 -17.22
C ALA A 411 -0.42 27.72 -16.62
N GLU A 412 -1.13 26.85 -15.89
CA GLU A 412 -0.60 25.64 -15.25
C GLU A 412 -0.32 24.50 -16.24
N PHE A 413 -0.74 24.63 -17.51
CA PHE A 413 -0.44 23.66 -18.56
C PHE A 413 0.88 23.92 -19.28
N LYS A 414 1.56 25.03 -19.00
CA LYS A 414 2.88 25.34 -19.57
C LYS A 414 3.91 24.28 -19.16
N GLY A 415 4.34 23.46 -20.12
CA GLY A 415 5.26 22.34 -19.87
C GLY A 415 4.61 21.09 -19.25
N ARG A 416 3.30 21.09 -19.01
CA ARG A 416 2.57 19.90 -18.55
C ARG A 416 2.45 18.89 -19.70
N GLN A 417 2.69 17.62 -19.41
CA GLN A 417 2.43 16.53 -20.33
C GLN A 417 1.06 15.89 -20.07
N LEU A 418 0.43 15.41 -21.14
CA LEU A 418 -0.88 14.78 -21.18
C LEU A 418 -0.78 13.51 -22.04
N ARG A 419 -1.46 12.42 -21.66
CA ARG A 419 -1.68 11.29 -22.57
C ARG A 419 -2.92 11.54 -23.42
N ASP A 420 -2.82 11.43 -24.75
CA ASP A 420 -4.02 11.31 -25.57
C ASP A 420 -4.59 9.89 -25.40
N LEU A 421 -5.84 9.79 -24.93
CA LEU A 421 -6.50 8.51 -24.70
C LEU A 421 -7.09 7.91 -25.98
N ARG A 422 -6.97 8.55 -27.15
CA ARG A 422 -7.31 7.96 -28.45
C ARG A 422 -6.27 6.92 -28.86
N ASP A 423 -4.97 7.23 -28.74
CA ASP A 423 -3.86 6.36 -29.19
C ASP A 423 -2.82 5.99 -28.11
N ASN A 424 -3.01 6.45 -26.86
CA ASN A 424 -2.07 6.32 -25.74
C ASN A 424 -0.71 7.02 -25.94
N THR A 425 -0.55 7.98 -26.86
CA THR A 425 0.66 8.79 -26.95
C THR A 425 0.78 9.75 -25.78
N LEU A 426 1.99 9.98 -25.27
CA LEU A 426 2.29 10.96 -24.24
C LEU A 426 3.04 12.11 -24.89
N GLY A 427 2.61 13.35 -24.63
CA GLY A 427 3.23 14.55 -25.19
C GLY A 427 2.85 15.82 -24.44
N PRO A 428 3.19 17.02 -24.96
CA PRO A 428 2.76 18.30 -24.39
C PRO A 428 1.24 18.41 -24.33
N ALA A 429 0.69 19.11 -23.33
CA ALA A 429 -0.74 19.31 -23.22
C ALA A 429 -1.33 20.31 -24.25
N ALA A 430 -0.52 21.20 -24.82
CA ALA A 430 -0.98 22.30 -25.68
C ALA A 430 -1.87 21.87 -26.88
N PRO A 431 -1.59 20.78 -27.63
CA PRO A 431 -2.48 20.32 -28.70
C PRO A 431 -3.87 19.92 -28.22
N ALA A 432 -4.00 19.42 -26.97
CA ALA A 432 -5.29 19.09 -26.37
C ALA A 432 -6.01 20.30 -25.76
N LEU A 433 -5.36 21.46 -25.68
CA LEU A 433 -6.01 22.73 -25.30
C LEU A 433 -6.54 23.50 -26.51
N ALA A 434 -6.12 23.15 -27.73
CA ALA A 434 -6.62 23.72 -28.98
C ALA A 434 -7.99 23.14 -29.40
N ASP A 435 -8.85 22.86 -28.42
CA ASP A 435 -10.18 22.25 -28.54
C ASP A 435 -11.08 22.97 -29.56
N ASP A 436 -11.64 22.22 -30.51
CA ASP A 436 -12.62 22.69 -31.50
C ASP A 436 -14.06 22.76 -30.94
N GLY A 437 -14.22 22.43 -29.65
CA GLY A 437 -15.44 22.36 -28.90
C GLY A 437 -15.98 20.94 -28.71
N GLU A 438 -15.31 19.88 -29.18
CA GLU A 438 -15.70 18.47 -29.03
C GLU A 438 -16.15 18.16 -27.59
N CYS A 439 -15.35 18.54 -26.58
CA CYS A 439 -15.69 18.27 -25.19
C CYS A 439 -16.97 18.99 -24.74
N ARG A 440 -17.09 20.30 -24.97
CA ARG A 440 -18.27 21.05 -24.47
C ARG A 440 -19.56 20.67 -25.20
N LYS A 441 -19.50 20.24 -26.46
CA LYS A 441 -20.67 19.76 -27.23
C LYS A 441 -21.30 18.48 -26.64
N ASN A 442 -20.52 17.65 -25.95
CA ASN A 442 -21.00 16.37 -25.40
C ASN A 442 -21.70 16.51 -24.04
N PHE A 443 -21.58 17.66 -23.35
CA PHE A 443 -22.19 17.89 -22.04
C PHE A 443 -23.34 18.90 -22.12
N THR A 444 -24.43 18.65 -21.39
CA THR A 444 -25.37 19.73 -21.02
C THR A 444 -24.69 20.70 -20.04
N PRO A 445 -25.11 21.97 -19.93
CA PRO A 445 -24.52 22.95 -19.00
C PRO A 445 -24.40 22.45 -17.55
N GLU A 446 -25.42 21.76 -17.05
CA GLU A 446 -25.51 21.23 -15.69
C GLU A 446 -24.51 20.08 -15.47
N ARG A 447 -24.41 19.17 -16.44
CA ARG A 447 -23.44 18.07 -16.44
C ARG A 447 -22.01 18.59 -16.54
N TRP A 448 -21.75 19.64 -17.31
CA TRP A 448 -20.44 20.31 -17.35
C TRP A 448 -20.09 20.97 -16.01
N ALA A 449 -21.07 21.62 -15.36
CA ALA A 449 -20.89 22.19 -14.03
C ALA A 449 -20.55 21.10 -12.97
N ALA A 450 -21.26 19.98 -12.99
CA ALA A 450 -20.98 18.83 -12.12
C ALA A 450 -19.60 18.21 -12.39
N PHE A 451 -19.24 18.02 -13.66
CA PHE A 451 -17.94 17.49 -14.07
C PHE A 451 -16.80 18.35 -13.53
N ARG A 452 -16.84 19.68 -13.77
CA ARG A 452 -15.84 20.61 -13.24
C ARG A 452 -15.81 20.64 -11.71
N GLN A 453 -16.96 20.51 -11.05
CA GLN A 453 -17.00 20.44 -9.59
C GLN A 453 -16.29 19.18 -9.05
N ASP A 454 -16.55 18.00 -9.62
CA ASP A 454 -15.83 16.77 -9.23
C ASP A 454 -14.32 16.90 -9.53
N LEU A 455 -13.90 17.58 -10.61
CA LEU A 455 -12.47 17.86 -10.89
C LEU A 455 -11.81 18.66 -9.77
N ARG A 456 -12.43 19.75 -9.31
CA ARG A 456 -11.89 20.59 -8.21
C ARG A 456 -11.68 19.77 -6.94
N LEU A 457 -12.66 18.93 -6.61
CA LEU A 457 -12.67 18.11 -5.42
C LEU A 457 -11.60 17.00 -5.50
N PHE A 458 -11.51 16.27 -6.62
CA PHE A 458 -10.44 15.29 -6.84
C PHE A 458 -9.04 15.91 -6.83
N ARG A 459 -8.86 17.06 -7.51
CA ARG A 459 -7.59 17.80 -7.48
C ARG A 459 -7.20 18.18 -6.05
N LYS A 460 -8.14 18.75 -5.28
CA LYS A 460 -7.92 19.14 -3.88
C LYS A 460 -7.51 17.96 -3.00
N MET A 461 -8.14 16.79 -3.18
CA MET A 461 -7.80 15.59 -2.42
C MET A 461 -6.44 15.01 -2.83
N MET A 462 -6.11 14.98 -4.12
CA MET A 462 -4.85 14.41 -4.62
C MET A 462 -3.63 15.31 -4.40
N GLY A 463 -3.82 16.63 -4.41
CA GLY A 463 -2.72 17.60 -4.42
C GLY A 463 -2.07 17.72 -5.80
N ASP A 464 -1.54 18.90 -6.10
CA ASP A 464 -1.19 19.29 -7.48
C ASP A 464 -0.14 18.40 -8.14
N ALA A 465 0.90 17.98 -7.39
CA ALA A 465 1.95 17.11 -7.89
C ALA A 465 1.47 15.69 -8.27
N TRP A 466 0.43 15.17 -7.59
CA TRP A 466 -0.16 13.87 -7.90
C TRP A 466 -1.24 14.02 -8.99
N TRP A 467 -2.03 15.09 -8.92
CA TRP A 467 -3.00 15.48 -9.95
C TRP A 467 -2.35 15.60 -11.33
N GLN A 468 -1.27 16.36 -11.49
CA GLN A 468 -0.58 16.51 -12.78
C GLN A 468 -0.04 15.18 -13.34
N LYS A 469 0.41 14.26 -12.46
CA LYS A 469 0.96 12.95 -12.87
C LYS A 469 -0.14 11.97 -13.30
N MET A 470 -1.34 12.07 -12.75
CA MET A 470 -2.48 11.20 -13.05
C MET A 470 -2.81 11.17 -14.56
N PHE A 471 -2.76 12.34 -15.22
CA PHE A 471 -2.97 12.52 -16.67
C PHE A 471 -1.95 11.80 -17.59
N LYS A 472 -0.96 11.12 -17.01
CA LYS A 472 -0.02 10.25 -17.74
C LYS A 472 -0.41 8.76 -17.67
N ASP A 473 -1.44 8.38 -16.92
CA ASP A 473 -1.96 7.00 -16.90
C ASP A 473 -2.83 6.71 -18.14
N HIS A 474 -3.51 5.56 -18.20
CA HIS A 474 -4.21 5.07 -19.41
C HIS A 474 -5.73 5.31 -19.38
N GLY A 475 -6.21 6.19 -18.49
CA GLY A 475 -7.60 6.60 -18.44
C GLY A 475 -8.55 5.51 -17.94
N TYR A 476 -9.81 5.61 -18.37
CA TYR A 476 -10.85 4.65 -18.04
C TYR A 476 -10.81 3.43 -18.97
N ASN A 477 -10.90 2.22 -18.41
CA ASN A 477 -10.83 0.97 -19.18
C ASN A 477 -11.73 -0.16 -18.64
N ALA A 478 -12.78 0.19 -17.90
CA ALA A 478 -13.77 -0.77 -17.45
C ALA A 478 -14.65 -1.26 -18.63
N SER A 479 -15.22 -2.46 -18.52
CA SER A 479 -16.15 -2.98 -19.53
C SER A 479 -17.54 -2.34 -19.42
N PRO A 480 -18.41 -2.43 -20.44
CA PRO A 480 -19.79 -1.94 -20.36
C PRO A 480 -20.60 -2.52 -19.19
N VAL A 481 -20.40 -3.81 -18.87
CA VAL A 481 -21.05 -4.48 -17.73
C VAL A 481 -20.52 -3.95 -16.39
N TRP A 482 -19.26 -3.54 -16.32
CA TRP A 482 -18.73 -2.84 -15.16
C TRP A 482 -19.30 -1.41 -15.07
N THR A 483 -19.33 -0.68 -16.19
CA THR A 483 -19.86 0.70 -16.28
C THR A 483 -21.30 0.76 -15.78
N MET A 484 -22.14 -0.18 -16.17
CA MET A 484 -23.51 -0.35 -15.64
C MET A 484 -23.58 -0.33 -14.11
N VAL A 485 -22.67 -1.04 -13.43
CA VAL A 485 -22.64 -1.09 -11.96
C VAL A 485 -22.01 0.18 -11.38
N GLY A 486 -20.97 0.72 -12.01
CA GLY A 486 -20.30 1.95 -11.59
C GLY A 486 -21.22 3.18 -11.63
N THR A 487 -21.93 3.38 -12.75
CA THR A 487 -22.81 4.53 -12.94
C THR A 487 -23.91 4.59 -11.88
N VAL A 488 -24.48 3.45 -11.46
CA VAL A 488 -25.54 3.38 -10.43
C VAL A 488 -25.14 4.03 -9.11
N PHE A 489 -23.88 3.90 -8.67
CA PHE A 489 -23.42 4.51 -7.43
C PHE A 489 -22.74 5.87 -7.63
N ALA A 490 -22.01 6.07 -8.74
CA ALA A 490 -21.29 7.31 -8.99
C ALA A 490 -22.22 8.47 -9.42
N ASP A 491 -23.29 8.15 -10.17
CA ASP A 491 -24.27 9.12 -10.67
C ASP A 491 -25.46 9.32 -9.71
N TRP A 492 -25.48 8.66 -8.55
CA TRP A 492 -26.56 8.80 -7.57
C TRP A 492 -26.61 10.22 -6.98
N ASP A 493 -27.74 10.90 -7.19
CA ASP A 493 -28.05 12.23 -6.67
C ASP A 493 -27.04 13.31 -7.12
N TRP A 494 -26.45 13.17 -8.31
CA TRP A 494 -25.32 14.01 -8.72
C TRP A 494 -25.64 15.52 -8.73
N GLN A 495 -26.89 15.89 -9.01
CA GLN A 495 -27.36 17.27 -9.06
C GLN A 495 -27.21 18.00 -7.72
N ALA A 496 -27.43 17.32 -6.59
CA ALA A 496 -27.31 17.90 -5.25
C ALA A 496 -25.86 18.29 -4.86
N HIS A 497 -24.86 17.87 -5.66
CA HIS A 497 -23.44 18.16 -5.44
C HIS A 497 -22.94 19.36 -6.24
N ILE A 498 -23.76 19.93 -7.11
CA ILE A 498 -23.41 21.13 -7.86
C ILE A 498 -23.58 22.33 -6.91
N PRO A 499 -22.52 23.12 -6.64
CA PRO A 499 -22.69 24.36 -5.90
C PRO A 499 -23.59 25.32 -6.70
N ALA A 500 -24.39 26.14 -6.00
CA ALA A 500 -25.19 27.16 -6.66
C ALA A 500 -24.30 28.12 -7.47
N ALA A 501 -24.80 28.64 -8.60
CA ALA A 501 -24.01 29.48 -9.50
C ALA A 501 -23.37 30.68 -8.76
N GLY A 502 -22.06 30.86 -8.94
CA GLY A 502 -21.25 31.84 -8.22
C GLY A 502 -20.66 31.35 -6.90
N ARG A 503 -21.03 30.14 -6.41
CA ARG A 503 -20.44 29.47 -5.23
C ARG A 503 -19.26 28.54 -5.57
N GLU A 504 -18.86 28.46 -6.83
CA GLU A 504 -17.73 27.64 -7.28
C GLU A 504 -16.39 28.16 -6.74
N TYR A 505 -15.62 27.32 -6.04
CA TYR A 505 -14.26 27.67 -5.66
C TYR A 505 -13.26 27.39 -6.81
N SER A 506 -13.16 28.33 -7.76
CA SER A 506 -12.21 28.27 -8.89
C SER A 506 -11.52 29.62 -9.14
N PRO A 507 -10.27 29.63 -9.66
CA PRO A 507 -9.58 30.86 -10.03
C PRO A 507 -10.42 31.79 -10.92
N ALA A 508 -11.17 31.24 -11.87
CA ALA A 508 -12.08 31.99 -12.74
C ALA A 508 -13.15 32.77 -11.95
N ASN A 509 -13.84 32.15 -11.00
CA ASN A 509 -14.88 32.79 -10.16
C ASN A 509 -14.27 33.72 -9.08
N LEU A 510 -13.04 33.47 -8.64
CA LEU A 510 -12.35 34.31 -7.64
C LEU A 510 -11.82 35.63 -8.24
N ARG A 511 -11.74 35.77 -9.57
CA ARG A 511 -11.41 37.04 -10.24
C ARG A 511 -12.48 38.09 -9.94
N GLY A 512 -12.06 39.30 -9.59
CA GLY A 512 -12.96 40.41 -9.22
C GLY A 512 -13.55 40.34 -7.80
N LYS A 513 -13.61 39.16 -7.17
CA LYS A 513 -14.13 39.01 -5.79
C LYS A 513 -13.20 39.62 -4.74
N ASN A 514 -13.78 40.18 -3.68
CA ASN A 514 -13.08 40.78 -2.55
C ASN A 514 -12.60 39.73 -1.51
N ALA A 515 -11.80 40.16 -0.53
CA ALA A 515 -11.20 39.25 0.46
C ALA A 515 -12.19 38.59 1.45
N ALA A 516 -13.40 39.14 1.63
CA ALA A 516 -14.45 38.49 2.41
C ALA A 516 -15.12 37.38 1.57
N GLU A 517 -15.54 37.69 0.34
CA GLU A 517 -16.12 36.72 -0.59
C GLU A 517 -15.19 35.53 -0.86
N ARG A 518 -13.89 35.78 -1.09
CA ARG A 518 -12.91 34.69 -1.31
C ARG A 518 -12.78 33.78 -0.10
N ARG A 519 -12.83 34.34 1.11
CA ARG A 519 -12.77 33.55 2.36
C ARG A 519 -14.06 32.76 2.58
N ASP A 520 -15.21 33.33 2.28
CA ASP A 520 -16.50 32.64 2.36
C ASP A 520 -16.56 31.44 1.40
N LEU A 521 -16.19 31.63 0.12
CA LEU A 521 -16.12 30.54 -0.86
C LEU A 521 -15.09 29.46 -0.48
N LEU A 522 -13.95 29.85 0.08
CA LEU A 522 -12.93 28.91 0.57
C LEU A 522 -13.42 28.12 1.79
N THR A 523 -14.17 28.76 2.69
CA THR A 523 -14.79 28.14 3.86
C THR A 523 -15.84 27.12 3.42
N ASP A 524 -16.78 27.51 2.55
CA ASP A 524 -17.81 26.64 1.97
C ASP A 524 -17.20 25.40 1.29
N PHE A 525 -16.18 25.62 0.43
CA PHE A 525 -15.47 24.53 -0.25
C PHE A 525 -14.78 23.57 0.73
N ASN A 526 -14.06 24.07 1.74
CA ASN A 526 -13.31 23.22 2.67
C ASN A 526 -14.17 22.59 3.79
N GLN A 527 -15.28 23.21 4.19
CA GLN A 527 -16.09 22.78 5.35
C GLN A 527 -17.37 22.05 4.95
N ALA A 528 -17.95 22.32 3.77
CA ALA A 528 -19.15 21.65 3.28
C ALA A 528 -18.84 20.73 2.08
N GLN A 529 -18.30 21.28 0.99
CA GLN A 529 -18.18 20.54 -0.28
C GLN A 529 -17.14 19.41 -0.20
N LEU A 530 -15.93 19.70 0.28
CA LEU A 530 -14.83 18.73 0.35
C LEU A 530 -15.07 17.58 1.35
N PRO A 531 -15.61 17.79 2.56
CA PRO A 531 -15.92 16.68 3.48
C PRO A 531 -17.03 15.77 2.94
N ALA A 532 -18.11 16.33 2.39
CA ALA A 532 -19.21 15.56 1.80
C ALA A 532 -18.74 14.70 0.61
N PHE A 533 -17.83 15.22 -0.22
CA PHE A 533 -17.22 14.45 -1.29
C PHE A 533 -16.27 13.37 -0.79
N THR A 534 -15.45 13.67 0.22
CA THR A 534 -14.50 12.71 0.81
C THR A 534 -15.26 11.51 1.37
N ASP A 535 -16.30 11.76 2.19
CA ASP A 535 -17.21 10.77 2.76
C ASP A 535 -17.95 9.94 1.68
N ARG A 536 -18.34 10.55 0.56
CA ARG A 536 -18.86 9.83 -0.62
C ARG A 536 -17.84 8.86 -1.20
N ILE A 537 -16.61 9.30 -1.51
CA ILE A 537 -15.58 8.44 -2.10
C ILE A 537 -15.14 7.34 -1.11
N GLU A 538 -15.07 7.64 0.19
CA GLU A 538 -14.79 6.64 1.23
C GLU A 538 -15.88 5.56 1.30
N ARG A 539 -17.18 5.94 1.27
CA ARG A 539 -18.29 4.97 1.17
C ARG A 539 -18.21 4.09 -0.07
N LEU A 540 -17.83 4.65 -1.23
CA LEU A 540 -17.65 3.87 -2.46
C LEU A 540 -16.48 2.88 -2.35
N ALA A 541 -15.38 3.25 -1.68
CA ALA A 541 -14.26 2.35 -1.41
C ALA A 541 -14.60 1.24 -0.40
N LEU A 542 -15.55 1.47 0.52
CA LEU A 542 -16.04 0.44 1.45
C LEU A 542 -16.78 -0.70 0.73
N LEU A 543 -17.34 -0.49 -0.47
CA LEU A 543 -17.93 -1.56 -1.29
C LEU A 543 -16.88 -2.63 -1.66
N ASP A 544 -15.70 -2.20 -2.08
CA ASP A 544 -14.57 -3.11 -2.38
C ASP A 544 -14.05 -3.81 -1.13
N ALA A 545 -14.02 -3.13 0.02
CA ALA A 545 -13.68 -3.76 1.31
C ALA A 545 -14.69 -4.84 1.72
N ALA A 546 -15.99 -4.59 1.53
CA ALA A 546 -17.06 -5.58 1.77
C ALA A 546 -16.94 -6.79 0.81
N LEU A 547 -16.60 -6.56 -0.46
CA LEU A 547 -16.35 -7.64 -1.42
C LEU A 547 -15.10 -8.47 -1.08
N TYR A 548 -14.05 -7.86 -0.51
CA TYR A 548 -12.91 -8.60 0.04
C TYR A 548 -13.30 -9.50 1.22
N ILE A 549 -14.13 -9.00 2.15
CA ILE A 549 -14.68 -9.84 3.23
C ILE A 549 -15.53 -10.97 2.62
N GLY A 550 -16.38 -10.66 1.65
CA GLY A 550 -17.21 -11.63 0.93
C GLY A 550 -16.42 -12.76 0.25
N ILE A 551 -15.27 -12.46 -0.36
CA ILE A 551 -14.34 -13.45 -0.91
C ILE A 551 -13.95 -14.50 0.15
N PHE A 552 -13.55 -14.05 1.34
CA PHE A 552 -13.08 -14.95 2.39
C PHE A 552 -14.22 -15.67 3.11
N VAL A 553 -15.39 -15.05 3.26
CA VAL A 553 -16.61 -15.72 3.73
C VAL A 553 -17.02 -16.84 2.76
N LEU A 554 -16.96 -16.61 1.44
CA LEU A 554 -17.25 -17.64 0.43
C LEU A 554 -16.23 -18.78 0.46
N ILE A 555 -14.94 -18.48 0.62
CA ILE A 555 -13.89 -19.51 0.73
C ILE A 555 -14.07 -20.34 2.01
N TRP A 556 -14.32 -19.71 3.16
CA TRP A 556 -14.62 -20.43 4.40
C TRP A 556 -15.86 -21.31 4.24
N TRP A 557 -16.94 -20.77 3.68
CA TRP A 557 -18.16 -21.56 3.41
C TRP A 557 -17.92 -22.76 2.48
N ALA A 558 -17.16 -22.60 1.39
CA ALA A 558 -16.96 -23.68 0.42
C ALA A 558 -15.87 -24.70 0.80
N PHE A 559 -14.83 -24.27 1.53
CA PHE A 559 -13.59 -25.02 1.74
C PHE A 559 -13.13 -25.13 3.21
N GLY A 560 -13.86 -24.53 4.15
CA GLY A 560 -13.52 -24.56 5.58
C GLY A 560 -12.49 -23.50 6.00
N LEU A 561 -12.33 -23.35 7.32
CA LEU A 561 -11.52 -22.28 7.91
C LEU A 561 -10.02 -22.40 7.53
N HIS A 562 -9.51 -23.63 7.38
CA HIS A 562 -8.11 -23.89 7.05
C HIS A 562 -7.71 -23.30 5.69
N ILE A 563 -8.58 -23.42 4.67
CA ILE A 563 -8.34 -22.88 3.33
C ILE A 563 -8.60 -21.37 3.28
N CYS A 564 -9.56 -20.86 4.07
CA CYS A 564 -9.73 -19.42 4.25
C CYS A 564 -8.46 -18.76 4.83
N ALA A 565 -7.91 -19.33 5.91
CA ALA A 565 -6.67 -18.85 6.51
C ALA A 565 -5.49 -18.89 5.53
N LEU A 566 -5.38 -19.94 4.70
CA LEU A 566 -4.35 -20.03 3.67
C LEU A 566 -4.53 -18.95 2.58
N ALA A 567 -5.75 -18.77 2.07
CA ALA A 567 -6.05 -17.76 1.07
C ALA A 567 -5.74 -16.35 1.57
N MET A 568 -6.09 -16.05 2.83
CA MET A 568 -5.76 -14.77 3.47
C MET A 568 -4.25 -14.60 3.70
N ALA A 569 -3.54 -15.65 4.11
CA ALA A 569 -2.09 -15.60 4.28
C ALA A 569 -1.37 -15.28 2.95
N ILE A 570 -1.77 -15.93 1.85
CA ILE A 570 -1.26 -15.66 0.50
C ILE A 570 -1.56 -14.22 0.06
N LEU A 571 -2.80 -13.73 0.27
CA LEU A 571 -3.15 -12.35 -0.07
C LEU A 571 -2.32 -11.33 0.73
N ALA A 572 -2.14 -11.56 2.03
CA ALA A 572 -1.47 -10.62 2.93
C ALA A 572 0.05 -10.56 2.71
N THR A 573 0.69 -11.72 2.50
CA THR A 573 2.14 -11.84 2.31
C THR A 573 2.60 -11.45 0.91
N GLY A 574 1.82 -11.70 -0.15
CA GLY A 574 2.31 -11.48 -1.52
C GLY A 574 2.55 -10.00 -1.88
N TYR A 575 3.65 -9.72 -2.58
CA TYR A 575 3.99 -8.37 -3.01
C TYR A 575 3.17 -7.85 -4.22
N PRO A 576 2.99 -8.61 -5.33
CA PRO A 576 2.36 -8.07 -6.55
C PRO A 576 0.93 -7.56 -6.36
N TRP A 577 0.23 -8.01 -5.31
CA TRP A 577 -1.15 -7.67 -4.97
C TRP A 577 -1.30 -7.02 -3.57
N ALA A 578 -0.22 -6.47 -3.00
CA ALA A 578 -0.28 -5.74 -1.72
C ALA A 578 -1.29 -4.57 -1.75
N TYR A 579 -1.77 -4.12 -0.58
CA TYR A 579 -2.85 -3.13 -0.50
C TYR A 579 -2.62 -1.84 -1.30
N PHE A 580 -1.37 -1.38 -1.42
CA PHE A 580 -1.07 -0.17 -2.19
C PHE A 580 -1.39 -0.33 -3.70
N TRP A 581 -1.47 -1.57 -4.19
CA TRP A 581 -1.92 -1.93 -5.52
C TRP A 581 -3.40 -2.30 -5.62
N THR A 582 -4.05 -2.76 -4.54
CA THR A 582 -5.34 -3.47 -4.63
C THR A 582 -6.45 -2.93 -3.73
N GLY A 583 -6.11 -2.25 -2.63
CA GLY A 583 -7.07 -1.71 -1.67
C GLY A 583 -7.44 -0.25 -1.93
N GLY A 584 -8.58 0.18 -1.40
CA GLY A 584 -9.02 1.58 -1.45
C GLY A 584 -9.47 2.09 -2.83
N GLY A 585 -9.59 1.22 -3.82
CA GLY A 585 -10.15 1.55 -5.13
C GLY A 585 -11.67 1.61 -5.12
N TYR A 586 -12.25 1.98 -6.27
CA TYR A 586 -13.70 1.96 -6.48
C TYR A 586 -14.04 0.90 -7.53
N GLY A 587 -14.67 -0.20 -7.10
CA GLY A 587 -15.07 -1.31 -7.96
C GLY A 587 -13.90 -2.07 -8.60
N ARG A 588 -12.75 -2.13 -7.95
CA ARG A 588 -11.56 -2.89 -8.35
C ARG A 588 -11.70 -4.39 -8.04
N VAL A 589 -12.54 -4.76 -7.07
CA VAL A 589 -12.72 -6.13 -6.52
C VAL A 589 -13.85 -7.00 -7.15
N PRO A 590 -14.97 -6.48 -7.72
CA PRO A 590 -16.11 -7.28 -8.16
C PRO A 590 -15.79 -8.50 -9.05
N TRP A 591 -14.85 -8.37 -9.98
CA TRP A 591 -14.46 -9.48 -10.87
C TRP A 591 -13.81 -10.64 -10.09
N LEU A 592 -13.00 -10.34 -9.06
CA LEU A 592 -12.33 -11.33 -8.21
C LEU A 592 -13.35 -12.00 -7.30
N PHE A 593 -14.28 -11.24 -6.74
CA PHE A 593 -15.40 -11.78 -5.96
C PHE A 593 -16.21 -12.78 -6.80
N MET A 594 -16.58 -12.42 -8.03
CA MET A 594 -17.33 -13.31 -8.92
C MET A 594 -16.52 -14.53 -9.38
N ALA A 595 -15.21 -14.39 -9.58
CA ALA A 595 -14.32 -15.53 -9.88
C ALA A 595 -14.24 -16.53 -8.70
N VAL A 596 -14.09 -16.03 -7.47
CA VAL A 596 -14.09 -16.84 -6.24
C VAL A 596 -15.47 -17.48 -6.02
N ALA A 597 -16.55 -16.72 -6.16
CA ALA A 597 -17.91 -17.22 -6.07
C ALA A 597 -18.17 -18.35 -7.07
N GLY A 598 -17.72 -18.20 -8.32
CA GLY A 598 -17.79 -19.24 -9.35
C GLY A 598 -17.15 -20.55 -8.91
N VAL A 599 -15.90 -20.51 -8.43
CA VAL A 599 -15.19 -21.71 -7.93
C VAL A 599 -15.89 -22.29 -6.68
N CYS A 600 -16.36 -21.45 -5.76
CA CYS A 600 -17.08 -21.89 -4.55
C CYS A 600 -18.42 -22.57 -4.87
N PHE A 601 -19.22 -21.99 -5.77
CA PHE A 601 -20.48 -22.58 -6.24
C PHE A 601 -20.25 -23.91 -6.98
N LEU A 602 -19.20 -24.00 -7.80
CA LEU A 602 -18.82 -25.27 -8.44
C LEU A 602 -18.42 -26.33 -7.41
N LYS A 603 -17.65 -25.98 -6.35
CA LYS A 603 -17.31 -26.90 -5.24
C LYS A 603 -18.55 -27.39 -4.51
N ARG A 604 -19.54 -26.51 -4.30
CA ARG A 604 -20.82 -26.85 -3.65
C ARG A 604 -21.86 -27.47 -4.60
N GLY A 605 -21.50 -27.76 -5.85
CA GLY A 605 -22.35 -28.44 -6.84
C GLY A 605 -23.37 -27.55 -7.56
N TRP A 606 -23.43 -26.25 -7.24
CA TRP A 606 -24.31 -25.24 -7.81
C TRP A 606 -23.83 -24.81 -9.21
N ARG A 607 -23.88 -25.74 -10.16
CA ARG A 607 -23.22 -25.64 -11.47
C ARG A 607 -23.70 -24.48 -12.35
N VAL A 608 -24.99 -24.15 -12.29
CA VAL A 608 -25.56 -23.01 -13.04
C VAL A 608 -25.04 -21.68 -12.46
N ALA A 609 -25.14 -21.50 -11.14
CA ALA A 609 -24.59 -20.32 -10.47
C ALA A 609 -23.06 -20.19 -10.67
N GLY A 610 -22.33 -21.31 -10.65
CA GLY A 610 -20.90 -21.34 -10.93
C GLY A 610 -20.55 -20.87 -12.34
N GLY A 611 -21.26 -21.35 -13.37
CA GLY A 611 -21.09 -20.90 -14.75
C GLY A 611 -21.46 -19.42 -14.92
N PHE A 612 -22.55 -18.97 -14.30
CA PHE A 612 -22.99 -17.58 -14.33
C PHE A 612 -21.95 -16.63 -13.71
N ALA A 613 -21.43 -16.96 -12.51
CA ALA A 613 -20.45 -16.14 -11.81
C ALA A 613 -19.09 -16.07 -12.53
N VAL A 614 -18.62 -17.16 -13.15
CA VAL A 614 -17.42 -17.11 -14.00
C VAL A 614 -17.63 -16.24 -15.23
N THR A 615 -18.80 -16.32 -15.89
CA THR A 615 -19.15 -15.38 -16.98
C THR A 615 -19.22 -13.95 -16.49
N TRP A 616 -19.79 -13.67 -15.31
CA TRP A 616 -19.85 -12.31 -14.77
C TRP A 616 -18.45 -11.76 -14.50
N ALA A 617 -17.55 -12.55 -13.92
CA ALA A 617 -16.15 -12.18 -13.75
C ALA A 617 -15.48 -11.82 -15.09
N ALA A 618 -15.73 -12.61 -16.14
CA ALA A 618 -15.25 -12.41 -17.51
C ALA A 618 -15.91 -11.24 -18.26
N LEU A 619 -17.08 -10.78 -17.80
CA LEU A 619 -17.75 -9.59 -18.32
C LEU A 619 -17.35 -8.32 -17.57
N LEU A 620 -16.89 -8.40 -16.31
CA LEU A 620 -16.37 -7.27 -15.53
C LEU A 620 -14.92 -6.91 -15.90
N ARG A 621 -14.11 -7.91 -16.25
CA ARG A 621 -12.78 -7.81 -16.88
C ARG A 621 -12.69 -8.95 -17.89
N VAL A 622 -11.98 -8.82 -19.01
CA VAL A 622 -11.95 -9.90 -20.04
C VAL A 622 -11.13 -11.12 -19.59
N PHE A 623 -9.99 -10.89 -18.92
CA PHE A 623 -9.02 -11.96 -18.63
C PHE A 623 -9.52 -13.12 -17.73
N PRO A 624 -10.44 -12.95 -16.74
CA PRO A 624 -11.03 -14.06 -15.99
C PRO A 624 -11.82 -15.06 -16.84
N GLY A 625 -12.16 -14.73 -18.09
CA GLY A 625 -12.69 -15.70 -19.06
C GLY A 625 -11.76 -16.93 -19.24
N GLY A 626 -10.45 -16.77 -18.99
CA GLY A 626 -9.51 -17.89 -18.95
C GLY A 626 -9.86 -18.97 -17.92
N LEU A 627 -10.57 -18.65 -16.84
CA LEU A 627 -11.01 -19.62 -15.82
C LEU A 627 -11.96 -20.68 -16.41
N ALA A 628 -12.78 -20.31 -17.40
CA ALA A 628 -13.66 -21.27 -18.09
C ALA A 628 -12.88 -22.24 -19.00
N GLY A 629 -11.64 -21.90 -19.37
CA GLY A 629 -10.85 -22.59 -20.40
C GLY A 629 -10.64 -24.08 -20.13
N GLY A 630 -10.27 -24.49 -18.93
CA GLY A 630 -10.07 -25.90 -18.61
C GLY A 630 -11.37 -26.73 -18.63
N VAL A 631 -12.51 -26.15 -18.23
CA VAL A 631 -13.81 -26.80 -18.36
C VAL A 631 -14.21 -26.90 -19.83
N ALA A 632 -14.00 -25.85 -20.62
CA ALA A 632 -14.21 -25.87 -22.06
C ALA A 632 -13.34 -26.94 -22.76
N LEU A 633 -12.07 -27.09 -22.37
CA LEU A 633 -11.18 -28.16 -22.85
C LEU A 633 -11.70 -29.56 -22.49
N LYS A 634 -12.25 -29.76 -21.29
CA LYS A 634 -12.90 -31.03 -20.89
C LYS A 634 -14.16 -31.31 -21.72
N VAL A 635 -14.98 -30.29 -22.00
CA VAL A 635 -16.16 -30.40 -22.88
C VAL A 635 -15.73 -30.76 -24.30
N LEU A 636 -14.76 -30.04 -24.88
CA LEU A 636 -14.23 -30.30 -26.22
C LEU A 636 -13.63 -31.70 -26.33
N TYR A 637 -12.86 -32.14 -25.34
CA TYR A 637 -12.35 -33.52 -25.29
C TYR A 637 -13.49 -34.54 -25.31
N ASN A 638 -14.53 -34.36 -24.47
CA ASN A 638 -15.65 -35.29 -24.41
C ASN A 638 -16.48 -35.27 -25.70
N LEU A 639 -16.62 -34.11 -26.35
CA LEU A 639 -17.27 -34.00 -27.65
C LEU A 639 -16.49 -34.74 -28.75
N ILE A 640 -15.17 -34.57 -28.81
CA ILE A 640 -14.31 -35.24 -29.81
C ILE A 640 -14.24 -36.77 -29.56
N ARG A 641 -13.97 -37.19 -28.31
CA ARG A 641 -13.65 -38.59 -27.98
C ARG A 641 -14.84 -39.44 -27.54
N LYS A 642 -15.94 -38.82 -27.10
CA LYS A 642 -17.14 -39.51 -26.60
C LYS A 642 -18.44 -39.02 -27.25
N ARG A 643 -18.38 -38.05 -28.18
CA ARG A 643 -19.53 -37.46 -28.88
C ARG A 643 -20.67 -37.00 -27.95
N THR A 644 -20.34 -36.56 -26.73
CA THR A 644 -21.34 -36.19 -25.72
C THR A 644 -20.88 -35.06 -24.80
N VAL A 645 -21.84 -34.28 -24.31
CA VAL A 645 -21.66 -33.30 -23.22
C VAL A 645 -22.40 -33.83 -22.00
N ILE A 646 -21.66 -34.08 -20.91
CA ILE A 646 -22.23 -34.67 -19.67
C ILE A 646 -23.18 -33.68 -18.96
N PRO A 647 -24.17 -34.16 -18.18
CA PRO A 647 -25.18 -33.30 -17.55
C PRO A 647 -24.59 -32.16 -16.70
N ASN A 648 -23.49 -32.43 -15.98
CA ASN A 648 -22.79 -31.42 -15.18
C ASN A 648 -22.27 -30.26 -16.04
N HIS A 649 -21.66 -30.55 -17.19
CA HIS A 649 -21.15 -29.54 -18.10
C HIS A 649 -22.27 -28.77 -18.79
N ARG A 650 -23.40 -29.42 -19.12
CA ARG A 650 -24.59 -28.72 -19.63
C ARG A 650 -25.11 -27.67 -18.64
N ARG A 651 -25.12 -27.97 -17.33
CA ARG A 651 -25.53 -27.01 -16.29
C ARG A 651 -24.56 -25.83 -16.16
N ILE A 652 -23.25 -26.05 -16.31
CA ILE A 652 -22.25 -24.96 -16.33
C ILE A 652 -22.44 -24.07 -17.57
N ILE A 653 -22.61 -24.69 -18.75
CA ILE A 653 -22.84 -23.98 -20.02
C ILE A 653 -24.13 -23.15 -19.94
N LEU A 654 -25.22 -23.70 -19.40
CA LEU A 654 -26.47 -22.96 -19.17
C LEU A 654 -26.24 -21.72 -18.30
N GLY A 655 -25.52 -21.87 -17.19
CA GLY A 655 -25.13 -20.73 -16.34
C GLY A 655 -24.34 -19.67 -17.09
N ALA A 656 -23.37 -20.09 -17.90
CA ALA A 656 -22.55 -19.19 -18.69
C ALA A 656 -23.35 -18.44 -19.77
N VAL A 657 -24.29 -19.11 -20.44
CA VAL A 657 -25.20 -18.52 -21.44
C VAL A 657 -26.15 -17.53 -20.77
N LEU A 658 -26.74 -17.87 -19.62
CA LEU A 658 -27.59 -16.95 -18.84
C LEU A 658 -26.80 -15.71 -18.39
N GLY A 659 -25.51 -15.86 -18.03
CA GLY A 659 -24.63 -14.74 -17.70
C GLY A 659 -24.54 -13.72 -18.83
N VAL A 660 -24.30 -14.17 -20.06
CA VAL A 660 -24.26 -13.28 -21.25
C VAL A 660 -25.65 -12.71 -21.54
N ALA A 661 -26.68 -13.57 -21.57
CA ALA A 661 -28.04 -13.19 -21.97
C ALA A 661 -28.72 -12.20 -21.01
N VAL A 662 -28.31 -12.14 -19.74
CA VAL A 662 -28.80 -11.17 -18.75
C VAL A 662 -27.90 -9.93 -18.70
N LEU A 663 -26.60 -10.11 -18.50
CA LEU A 663 -25.70 -9.00 -18.14
C LEU A 663 -25.35 -8.10 -19.33
N VAL A 664 -25.30 -8.64 -20.55
CA VAL A 664 -25.04 -7.81 -21.74
C VAL A 664 -26.23 -6.88 -22.03
N PRO A 665 -27.49 -7.35 -22.16
CA PRO A 665 -28.63 -6.45 -22.35
C PRO A 665 -28.86 -5.47 -21.20
N ALA A 666 -28.70 -5.90 -19.95
CA ALA A 666 -28.84 -5.03 -18.78
C ALA A 666 -27.87 -3.85 -18.79
N SER A 667 -26.71 -4.00 -19.42
CA SER A 667 -25.68 -2.95 -19.46
C SER A 667 -25.97 -1.83 -20.47
N LEU A 668 -26.79 -2.08 -21.50
CA LEU A 668 -26.98 -1.15 -22.63
C LEU A 668 -27.45 0.27 -22.24
N PRO A 669 -28.38 0.49 -21.28
CA PRO A 669 -28.84 1.84 -20.92
C PRO A 669 -27.76 2.75 -20.32
N ALA A 670 -26.80 2.16 -19.61
CA ALA A 670 -25.68 2.88 -18.98
C ALA A 670 -24.54 3.23 -19.96
N ASN A 671 -24.57 2.66 -21.18
CA ASN A 671 -23.46 2.68 -22.13
C ASN A 671 -23.81 3.33 -23.49
N ASP A 672 -25.03 3.84 -23.63
CA ASP A 672 -25.61 4.32 -24.90
C ASP A 672 -25.65 3.23 -25.98
N GLY A 673 -26.03 2.01 -25.58
CA GLY A 673 -26.23 0.88 -26.48
C GLY A 673 -24.96 0.13 -26.84
N PHE A 674 -25.00 -0.58 -27.98
CA PHE A 674 -23.96 -1.52 -28.38
C PHE A 674 -22.65 -0.87 -28.85
N GLY A 675 -22.63 0.44 -29.17
CA GLY A 675 -21.43 1.16 -29.62
C GLY A 675 -20.27 1.06 -28.61
N ALA A 676 -20.58 1.15 -27.31
CA ALA A 676 -19.59 1.03 -26.24
C ALA A 676 -18.85 -0.31 -26.22
N TYR A 677 -19.46 -1.41 -26.69
CA TYR A 677 -18.77 -2.70 -26.77
C TYR A 677 -17.68 -2.72 -27.85
N LYS A 678 -17.89 -2.00 -28.96
CA LYS A 678 -16.88 -1.82 -30.01
C LYS A 678 -15.74 -0.94 -29.49
N GLU A 679 -16.07 0.22 -28.93
CA GLU A 679 -15.07 1.13 -28.34
C GLU A 679 -14.28 0.46 -27.20
N PHE A 680 -14.93 -0.36 -26.37
CA PHE A 680 -14.26 -1.14 -25.32
C PHE A 680 -13.26 -2.15 -25.90
N LEU A 681 -13.61 -2.82 -27.00
CA LEU A 681 -12.71 -3.76 -27.67
C LEU A 681 -11.51 -3.04 -28.29
N GLU A 682 -11.73 -1.91 -28.96
CA GLU A 682 -10.68 -1.06 -29.54
C GLU A 682 -9.75 -0.52 -28.44
N ASN A 683 -10.33 0.01 -27.36
CA ASN A 683 -9.58 0.46 -26.18
C ASN A 683 -8.78 -0.68 -25.53
N SER A 684 -9.34 -1.88 -25.44
CA SER A 684 -8.67 -3.07 -24.88
C SER A 684 -7.50 -3.55 -25.74
N MET A 685 -7.63 -3.50 -27.08
CA MET A 685 -6.54 -3.84 -28.00
C MET A 685 -5.38 -2.82 -27.89
N LYS A 686 -5.70 -1.52 -27.87
CA LYS A 686 -4.72 -0.45 -27.61
C LYS A 686 -4.00 -0.62 -26.28
N HIS A 687 -4.72 -1.01 -25.21
CA HIS A 687 -4.13 -1.31 -23.90
C HIS A 687 -3.18 -2.51 -23.93
N ARG A 688 -3.59 -3.64 -24.55
CA ARG A 688 -2.73 -4.81 -24.76
C ARG A 688 -1.43 -4.44 -25.47
N ASP A 689 -1.52 -3.53 -26.43
CA ASP A 689 -0.39 -3.09 -27.24
C ASP A 689 0.40 -1.93 -26.60
N THR A 690 0.15 -1.60 -25.32
CA THR A 690 0.89 -0.59 -24.53
C THR A 690 1.57 -1.24 -23.32
N PRO A 691 2.86 -1.66 -23.42
CA PRO A 691 3.52 -2.38 -22.33
C PRO A 691 3.78 -1.51 -21.09
N LEU A 692 3.55 -2.05 -19.90
CA LEU A 692 3.86 -1.42 -18.62
C LEU A 692 4.95 -2.19 -17.87
N THR A 693 5.77 -1.46 -17.10
CA THR A 693 6.89 -2.04 -16.33
C THR A 693 6.43 -2.99 -15.22
N ASN A 694 5.14 -2.97 -14.85
CA ASN A 694 4.54 -3.92 -13.92
C ASN A 694 3.70 -5.03 -14.58
N HIS A 695 3.83 -5.23 -15.89
CA HIS A 695 3.25 -6.40 -16.55
C HIS A 695 3.93 -7.69 -16.13
N MET A 696 3.11 -8.70 -15.84
CA MET A 696 3.48 -10.05 -15.46
C MET A 696 2.85 -11.08 -16.39
N GLY A 697 3.49 -12.25 -16.47
CA GLY A 697 2.98 -13.43 -17.14
C GLY A 697 3.92 -14.00 -18.19
N LEU A 698 3.45 -15.02 -18.91
CA LEU A 698 4.21 -15.63 -20.00
C LEU A 698 4.59 -14.62 -21.11
N PRO A 699 3.75 -13.63 -21.48
CA PRO A 699 4.16 -12.63 -22.47
C PRO A 699 5.35 -11.79 -21.97
N ALA A 700 5.32 -11.32 -20.72
CA ALA A 700 6.46 -10.66 -20.09
C ALA A 700 7.72 -11.54 -20.10
N LEU A 701 7.59 -12.81 -19.70
CA LEU A 701 8.71 -13.77 -19.70
C LEU A 701 9.34 -13.95 -21.09
N VAL A 702 8.51 -14.06 -22.14
CA VAL A 702 8.99 -14.17 -23.53
C VAL A 702 9.62 -12.86 -24.01
N ALA A 703 9.14 -11.71 -23.56
CA ALA A 703 9.64 -10.40 -23.95
C ALA A 703 11.01 -10.03 -23.35
N PHE A 704 11.47 -10.75 -22.32
CA PHE A 704 12.68 -10.40 -21.59
C PHE A 704 13.97 -10.56 -22.41
N HIS A 705 14.82 -9.53 -22.35
CA HIS A 705 16.17 -9.57 -22.89
C HIS A 705 17.11 -8.75 -22.00
N PRO A 706 18.21 -9.33 -21.46
CA PRO A 706 18.99 -8.73 -20.38
C PRO A 706 19.67 -7.40 -20.76
N LYS A 707 19.96 -7.17 -22.05
CA LYS A 707 20.53 -5.90 -22.54
C LYS A 707 19.48 -4.83 -22.91
N LEU A 708 18.18 -5.15 -22.83
CA LEU A 708 17.08 -4.27 -23.27
C LEU A 708 16.09 -3.94 -22.13
N ILE A 709 16.48 -4.20 -20.88
CA ILE A 709 15.72 -3.82 -19.68
C ILE A 709 15.63 -2.29 -19.53
N ALA A 710 14.65 -1.80 -18.79
CA ALA A 710 14.36 -0.37 -18.67
C ALA A 710 15.56 0.42 -18.10
N ARG A 711 16.37 -0.21 -17.23
CA ARG A 711 17.60 0.37 -16.68
C ARG A 711 18.57 0.89 -17.75
N TYR A 712 18.64 0.25 -18.92
CA TYR A 712 19.55 0.62 -20.01
C TYR A 712 18.86 1.33 -21.19
N THR A 713 17.53 1.41 -21.18
CA THR A 713 16.72 1.89 -22.30
C THR A 713 15.79 3.05 -21.94
N LYS A 714 15.67 3.41 -20.66
CA LYS A 714 14.99 4.63 -20.21
C LYS A 714 15.76 5.87 -20.71
N ASN A 715 15.05 6.80 -21.33
CA ASN A 715 15.63 8.04 -21.86
C ASN A 715 14.72 9.23 -21.52
N ASP A 716 15.05 9.96 -20.45
CA ASP A 716 14.27 11.11 -19.97
C ASP A 716 14.30 12.35 -20.89
N ARG A 717 14.96 12.27 -22.06
CA ARG A 717 14.88 13.30 -23.12
C ARG A 717 13.71 13.09 -24.09
N LEU A 718 12.98 11.98 -23.97
CA LEU A 718 11.79 11.66 -24.78
C LEU A 718 10.52 12.01 -24.02
N ASP A 719 9.44 12.34 -24.73
CA ASP A 719 8.13 12.58 -24.10
C ASP A 719 7.62 11.39 -23.30
N ASP A 720 7.84 10.16 -23.80
CA ASP A 720 7.72 8.92 -23.04
C ASP A 720 9.12 8.35 -22.75
N PRO A 721 9.63 8.49 -21.51
CA PRO A 721 10.94 7.99 -21.13
C PRO A 721 11.14 6.50 -21.32
N PHE A 722 10.07 5.71 -21.43
CA PHE A 722 10.11 4.26 -21.63
C PHE A 722 9.86 3.85 -23.09
N LEU A 723 9.78 4.79 -24.05
CA LEU A 723 9.47 4.49 -25.45
C LEU A 723 10.40 3.43 -26.07
N VAL A 724 11.72 3.58 -25.87
CA VAL A 724 12.72 2.63 -26.40
C VAL A 724 12.54 1.24 -25.79
N TRP A 725 12.31 1.16 -24.47
CA TRP A 725 12.01 -0.08 -23.76
C TRP A 725 10.74 -0.76 -24.31
N LYS A 726 9.64 0.00 -24.46
CA LYS A 726 8.35 -0.50 -24.99
C LYS A 726 8.51 -1.08 -26.40
N THR A 727 9.20 -0.35 -27.28
CA THR A 727 9.45 -0.76 -28.67
C THR A 727 10.31 -2.03 -28.72
N LYS A 728 11.43 -2.07 -27.97
CA LYS A 728 12.32 -3.24 -27.93
C LYS A 728 11.66 -4.47 -27.29
N ARG A 729 10.79 -4.28 -26.30
CA ARG A 729 9.94 -5.34 -25.72
C ARG A 729 9.01 -5.95 -26.78
N LYS A 730 8.33 -5.11 -27.58
CA LYS A 730 7.45 -5.57 -28.69
C LYS A 730 8.22 -6.35 -29.75
N GLU A 731 9.36 -5.81 -30.23
CA GLU A 731 10.24 -6.49 -31.19
C GLU A 731 10.66 -7.88 -30.68
N THR A 732 11.03 -8.00 -29.40
CA THR A 732 11.47 -9.26 -28.79
C THR A 732 10.35 -10.30 -28.73
N VAL A 733 9.10 -9.89 -28.44
CA VAL A 733 7.93 -10.79 -28.47
C VAL A 733 7.66 -11.26 -29.90
N GLU A 734 7.70 -10.37 -30.88
CA GLU A 734 7.42 -10.71 -32.27
C GLU A 734 8.46 -11.68 -32.86
N GLN A 735 9.75 -11.48 -32.56
CA GLN A 735 10.83 -12.43 -32.88
C GLN A 735 10.62 -13.81 -32.24
N ARG A 736 9.97 -13.87 -31.08
CA ARG A 736 9.74 -15.10 -30.30
C ARG A 736 8.30 -15.62 -30.36
N LYS A 737 7.46 -15.12 -31.28
CA LYS A 737 6.02 -15.46 -31.35
C LYS A 737 5.73 -16.95 -31.48
N TRP A 738 6.62 -17.71 -32.14
CA TRP A 738 6.49 -19.16 -32.28
C TRP A 738 6.81 -19.92 -30.98
N LEU A 739 7.81 -19.48 -30.23
CA LEU A 739 8.08 -19.97 -28.88
C LEU A 739 6.89 -19.71 -27.96
N TYR A 740 6.35 -18.48 -27.98
CA TYR A 740 5.14 -18.14 -27.21
C TYR A 740 3.95 -19.04 -27.55
N ARG A 741 3.62 -19.20 -28.84
CA ARG A 741 2.55 -20.10 -29.32
C ARG A 741 2.76 -21.55 -28.87
N GLY A 742 4.00 -22.06 -28.93
CA GLY A 742 4.34 -23.40 -28.45
C GLY A 742 4.14 -23.57 -26.93
N LEU A 743 4.54 -22.57 -26.14
CA LEU A 743 4.35 -22.57 -24.69
C LEU A 743 2.87 -22.48 -24.29
N ILE A 744 2.05 -21.70 -25.00
CA ILE A 744 0.59 -21.67 -24.83
C ILE A 744 -0.04 -23.04 -25.16
N LEU A 745 0.36 -23.69 -26.25
CA LEU A 745 -0.11 -25.02 -26.58
C LEU A 745 0.26 -26.04 -25.49
N GLY A 746 1.48 -25.95 -24.96
CA GLY A 746 1.93 -26.73 -23.80
C GLY A 746 1.06 -26.51 -22.55
N LEU A 747 0.71 -25.26 -22.24
CA LEU A 747 -0.20 -24.93 -21.12
C LEU A 747 -1.61 -25.50 -21.34
N LEU A 748 -2.17 -25.40 -22.55
CA LEU A 748 -3.48 -25.97 -22.88
C LEU A 748 -3.49 -27.50 -22.73
N VAL A 749 -2.44 -28.18 -23.21
CA VAL A 749 -2.27 -29.64 -23.05
C VAL A 749 -2.12 -30.01 -21.57
N LEU A 750 -1.32 -29.26 -20.80
CA LEU A 750 -1.11 -29.48 -19.37
C LEU A 750 -2.42 -29.31 -18.56
N VAL A 751 -3.15 -28.22 -18.78
CA VAL A 751 -4.44 -27.95 -18.12
C VAL A 751 -5.49 -29.01 -18.49
N LEU A 752 -5.53 -29.47 -19.75
CA LEU A 752 -6.39 -30.59 -20.13
C LEU A 752 -5.95 -31.91 -19.47
N ALA A 753 -4.66 -32.23 -19.44
CA ALA A 753 -4.13 -33.46 -18.86
C ALA A 753 -4.37 -33.54 -17.34
N ALA A 754 -4.22 -32.43 -16.62
CA ALA A 754 -4.55 -32.31 -15.20
C ALA A 754 -6.08 -32.30 -15.00
N GLY A 755 -6.79 -31.42 -15.70
CA GLY A 755 -8.25 -31.23 -15.58
C GLY A 755 -9.06 -32.51 -15.83
N ARG A 756 -8.59 -33.42 -16.69
CA ARG A 756 -9.18 -34.76 -16.88
C ARG A 756 -9.19 -35.62 -15.61
N ARG A 757 -8.26 -35.40 -14.68
CA ARG A 757 -8.16 -36.09 -13.39
C ARG A 757 -8.82 -35.33 -12.25
N MET A 758 -9.21 -34.07 -12.46
CA MET A 758 -9.72 -33.15 -11.43
C MET A 758 -11.24 -32.92 -11.55
N GLU A 759 -11.84 -32.43 -10.46
CA GLU A 759 -13.21 -31.91 -10.44
C GLU A 759 -13.32 -30.62 -11.27
N ASP A 760 -14.55 -30.19 -11.60
CA ASP A 760 -14.74 -29.01 -12.45
C ASP A 760 -14.38 -27.70 -11.74
N TRP A 761 -14.55 -27.59 -10.41
CA TRP A 761 -14.10 -26.43 -9.62
C TRP A 761 -12.57 -26.33 -9.58
N GLU A 762 -11.89 -27.47 -9.37
CA GLU A 762 -10.42 -27.56 -9.41
C GLU A 762 -9.89 -27.15 -10.78
N THR A 763 -10.51 -27.70 -11.84
CA THR A 763 -10.18 -27.37 -13.23
C THR A 763 -10.32 -25.87 -13.48
N THR A 764 -11.40 -25.25 -12.97
CA THR A 764 -11.66 -23.81 -13.10
C THR A 764 -10.59 -22.98 -12.38
N ALA A 765 -10.20 -23.37 -11.16
CA ALA A 765 -9.13 -22.69 -10.42
C ALA A 765 -7.77 -22.80 -11.12
N ILE A 766 -7.34 -24.00 -11.54
CA ILE A 766 -6.04 -24.17 -12.23
C ILE A 766 -6.01 -23.52 -13.62
N SER A 767 -7.17 -23.23 -14.21
CA SER A 767 -7.27 -22.53 -15.50
C SER A 767 -6.78 -21.08 -15.42
N SER A 768 -6.48 -20.53 -14.24
CA SER A 768 -5.73 -19.27 -14.14
C SER A 768 -4.31 -19.38 -14.74
N LEU A 769 -3.76 -20.58 -14.96
CA LEU A 769 -2.55 -20.75 -15.79
C LEU A 769 -2.76 -20.26 -17.23
N LEU A 770 -3.98 -20.40 -17.78
CA LEU A 770 -4.31 -19.87 -19.11
C LEU A 770 -4.40 -18.34 -19.08
N ILE A 771 -4.78 -17.74 -17.94
CA ILE A 771 -4.75 -16.29 -17.76
C ILE A 771 -3.31 -15.78 -17.81
N ILE A 772 -2.42 -16.39 -17.01
CA ILE A 772 -0.98 -16.08 -16.94
C ILE A 772 -0.29 -16.34 -18.28
N GLY A 773 -0.77 -17.31 -19.07
CA GLY A 773 -0.30 -17.57 -20.41
C GLY A 773 -0.73 -16.50 -21.42
N LEU A 774 -2.04 -16.28 -21.54
CA LEU A 774 -2.65 -15.57 -22.66
C LEU A 774 -2.62 -14.04 -22.54
N PHE A 775 -2.52 -13.49 -21.32
CA PHE A 775 -2.64 -12.05 -21.08
C PHE A 775 -1.37 -11.49 -20.41
N ASP A 776 -0.92 -10.32 -20.87
CA ASP A 776 0.16 -9.54 -20.27
C ASP A 776 -0.49 -8.59 -19.24
N LEU A 777 -0.69 -9.08 -18.01
CA LEU A 777 -1.49 -8.38 -16.99
C LEU A 777 -0.62 -7.54 -16.07
N THR A 778 -1.09 -6.36 -15.68
CA THR A 778 -0.53 -5.62 -14.55
C THR A 778 -0.56 -6.45 -13.27
N CYS A 779 0.54 -6.44 -12.53
CA CYS A 779 0.84 -7.26 -11.36
C CYS A 779 -0.32 -7.46 -10.37
N TYR A 780 -1.09 -6.42 -10.12
CA TYR A 780 -2.15 -6.40 -9.12
C TYR A 780 -3.36 -7.30 -9.42
N TYR A 781 -3.56 -7.69 -10.68
CA TYR A 781 -4.56 -8.69 -11.05
C TYR A 781 -4.20 -10.10 -10.58
N TYR A 782 -2.94 -10.38 -10.23
CA TYR A 782 -2.52 -11.68 -9.71
C TYR A 782 -3.10 -12.01 -8.33
N ASN A 783 -3.88 -11.11 -7.72
CA ASN A 783 -4.69 -11.46 -6.55
C ASN A 783 -5.67 -12.64 -6.79
N PHE A 784 -5.96 -13.04 -8.04
CA PHE A 784 -6.64 -14.31 -8.34
C PHE A 784 -5.90 -15.56 -7.84
N ILE A 785 -4.63 -15.45 -7.45
CA ILE A 785 -3.84 -16.54 -6.88
C ILE A 785 -4.48 -17.17 -5.63
N VAL A 786 -5.36 -16.43 -4.92
CA VAL A 786 -6.17 -16.97 -3.81
C VAL A 786 -7.02 -18.18 -4.22
N LEU A 787 -7.40 -18.31 -5.49
CA LEU A 787 -8.10 -19.49 -6.02
C LEU A 787 -7.27 -20.78 -5.87
N TRP A 788 -5.93 -20.68 -5.84
CA TRP A 788 -5.05 -21.84 -5.68
C TRP A 788 -4.95 -22.33 -4.24
N ALA A 789 -5.35 -21.53 -3.24
CA ALA A 789 -5.38 -21.97 -1.85
C ALA A 789 -6.21 -23.26 -1.68
N ALA A 790 -7.29 -23.41 -2.46
CA ALA A 790 -8.13 -24.61 -2.46
C ALA A 790 -7.39 -25.90 -2.88
N THR A 791 -6.30 -25.81 -3.66
CA THR A 791 -5.45 -26.98 -3.95
C THR A 791 -4.77 -27.53 -2.70
N GLY A 792 -4.54 -26.69 -1.68
CA GLY A 792 -3.96 -27.07 -0.39
C GLY A 792 -4.73 -28.17 0.35
N MET A 793 -6.02 -28.37 0.07
CA MET A 793 -6.82 -29.48 0.61
C MET A 793 -6.27 -30.86 0.22
N ARG A 794 -5.72 -30.98 -1.00
CA ARG A 794 -5.20 -32.25 -1.52
C ARG A 794 -3.87 -32.61 -0.86
N HIS A 795 -2.97 -31.65 -0.74
CA HIS A 795 -1.61 -31.88 -0.26
C HIS A 795 -0.99 -30.66 0.44
N THR A 796 -0.45 -30.87 1.64
CA THR A 796 0.31 -29.87 2.42
C THR A 796 1.45 -29.24 1.62
N ARG A 797 2.10 -29.97 0.71
CA ARG A 797 3.18 -29.41 -0.13
C ARG A 797 2.73 -28.35 -1.13
N TYR A 798 1.46 -28.34 -1.55
CA TYR A 798 0.93 -27.28 -2.40
C TYR A 798 0.71 -26.00 -1.58
N LEU A 799 0.22 -26.14 -0.34
CA LEU A 799 0.21 -25.06 0.66
C LEU A 799 1.62 -24.51 0.88
N VAL A 800 2.61 -25.37 1.12
CA VAL A 800 4.02 -24.96 1.30
C VAL A 800 4.53 -24.21 0.07
N ALA A 801 4.29 -24.73 -1.14
CA ALA A 801 4.72 -24.08 -2.38
C ALA A 801 4.10 -22.68 -2.57
N LEU A 802 2.80 -22.52 -2.30
CA LEU A 802 2.10 -21.24 -2.39
C LEU A 802 2.58 -20.23 -1.32
N MET A 803 2.83 -20.69 -0.10
CA MET A 803 3.36 -19.83 0.98
C MET A 803 4.81 -19.42 0.71
N LEU A 804 5.67 -20.32 0.23
CA LEU A 804 7.04 -20.00 -0.18
C LEU A 804 7.06 -19.03 -1.36
N MET A 805 6.17 -19.21 -2.35
CA MET A 805 5.97 -18.25 -3.45
C MET A 805 5.59 -16.86 -2.93
N ALA A 806 4.62 -16.78 -2.02
CA ALA A 806 4.22 -15.50 -1.42
C ALA A 806 5.39 -14.86 -0.65
N VAL A 807 6.14 -15.62 0.16
CA VAL A 807 7.31 -15.14 0.90
C VAL A 807 8.43 -14.66 -0.04
N THR A 808 8.77 -15.44 -1.06
CA THR A 808 9.84 -15.09 -2.01
C THR A 808 9.52 -13.84 -2.83
N SER A 809 8.23 -13.52 -3.07
CA SER A 809 7.86 -12.23 -3.70
C SER A 809 8.33 -11.01 -2.89
N GLN A 810 8.32 -11.09 -1.54
CA GLN A 810 8.88 -10.04 -0.69
C GLN A 810 10.41 -9.97 -0.78
N VAL A 811 11.09 -11.11 -0.99
CA VAL A 811 12.55 -11.15 -1.21
C VAL A 811 12.91 -10.50 -2.54
N ILE A 812 12.17 -10.80 -3.63
CA ILE A 812 12.37 -10.17 -4.95
C ILE A 812 12.21 -8.64 -4.85
N GLN A 813 11.18 -8.17 -4.13
CA GLN A 813 10.92 -6.75 -3.85
C GLN A 813 12.03 -6.03 -3.06
N LEU A 814 12.83 -6.77 -2.27
CA LEU A 814 13.98 -6.24 -1.53
C LEU A 814 15.27 -6.21 -2.37
N LEU A 815 15.43 -7.16 -3.30
CA LEU A 815 16.66 -7.33 -4.09
C LEU A 815 16.66 -6.56 -5.42
N ASP A 816 15.50 -6.29 -6.02
CA ASP A 816 15.40 -5.56 -7.29
C ASP A 816 14.75 -4.18 -7.13
N GLY A 817 15.41 -3.17 -7.69
CA GLY A 817 14.98 -1.78 -7.69
C GLY A 817 14.24 -1.36 -8.97
N TRP A 818 14.28 -2.17 -10.03
CA TRP A 818 13.66 -1.86 -11.32
C TRP A 818 12.40 -2.70 -11.54
N TYR A 819 11.26 -2.04 -11.74
CA TYR A 819 9.97 -2.75 -11.85
C TYR A 819 9.94 -3.79 -12.98
N ASP A 820 10.51 -3.51 -14.15
CA ASP A 820 10.43 -4.45 -15.28
C ASP A 820 11.21 -5.75 -15.06
N THR A 821 12.38 -5.68 -14.41
CA THR A 821 13.13 -6.88 -14.00
C THR A 821 12.53 -7.53 -12.75
N GLN A 822 11.99 -6.75 -11.83
CA GLN A 822 11.32 -7.28 -10.65
C GLN A 822 10.10 -8.14 -11.03
N TYR A 823 9.20 -7.60 -11.86
CA TYR A 823 7.97 -8.32 -12.25
C TYR A 823 8.24 -9.45 -13.27
N GLN A 824 9.39 -9.43 -13.95
CA GLN A 824 9.93 -10.60 -14.66
C GLN A 824 10.23 -11.76 -13.68
N TRP A 825 10.92 -11.49 -12.56
CA TRP A 825 11.19 -12.51 -11.54
C TRP A 825 9.92 -13.01 -10.85
N GLU A 826 8.99 -12.11 -10.53
CA GLU A 826 7.67 -12.48 -9.97
C GLU A 826 6.88 -13.38 -10.95
N SER A 827 6.96 -13.09 -12.26
CA SER A 827 6.31 -13.90 -13.30
C SER A 827 6.87 -15.33 -13.34
N LEU A 828 8.20 -15.47 -13.22
CA LEU A 828 8.87 -16.77 -13.19
C LEU A 828 8.50 -17.55 -11.92
N LEU A 829 8.52 -16.87 -10.77
CA LEU A 829 8.19 -17.44 -9.46
C LEU A 829 6.75 -17.97 -9.40
N VAL A 830 5.77 -17.16 -9.81
CA VAL A 830 4.36 -17.57 -9.85
C VAL A 830 4.17 -18.69 -10.88
N LEU A 831 4.60 -18.50 -12.14
CA LEU A 831 4.38 -19.50 -13.18
C LEU A 831 5.03 -20.85 -12.82
N GLY A 832 6.27 -20.84 -12.31
CA GLY A 832 6.97 -22.05 -11.87
C GLY A 832 6.25 -22.79 -10.74
N THR A 833 5.73 -22.06 -9.75
CA THR A 833 4.98 -22.63 -8.63
C THR A 833 3.68 -23.30 -9.11
N LEU A 834 2.95 -22.65 -10.01
CA LEU A 834 1.67 -23.17 -10.52
C LEU A 834 1.87 -24.33 -11.53
N LEU A 835 2.95 -24.30 -12.31
CA LEU A 835 3.37 -25.42 -13.15
C LEU A 835 3.76 -26.64 -12.30
N TYR A 836 4.47 -26.46 -11.19
CA TYR A 836 4.80 -27.54 -10.26
C TYR A 836 3.53 -28.22 -9.72
N ILE A 837 2.58 -27.44 -9.20
CA ILE A 837 1.32 -27.97 -8.66
C ILE A 837 0.55 -28.73 -9.75
N THR A 838 0.40 -28.12 -10.93
CA THR A 838 -0.40 -28.70 -12.03
C THR A 838 0.24 -29.94 -12.65
N GLY A 839 1.56 -29.92 -12.88
CA GLY A 839 2.29 -31.07 -13.40
C GLY A 839 2.26 -32.28 -12.46
N ASP A 840 2.26 -32.04 -11.15
CA ASP A 840 2.16 -33.12 -10.17
C ASP A 840 0.77 -33.79 -10.16
N PHE A 841 -0.32 -33.05 -10.41
CA PHE A 841 -1.65 -33.63 -10.68
C PHE A 841 -1.69 -34.49 -11.96
N VAL A 842 -0.79 -34.27 -12.92
CA VAL A 842 -0.66 -35.13 -14.11
C VAL A 842 0.11 -36.41 -13.79
N TRP A 843 1.11 -36.34 -12.91
CA TRP A 843 2.01 -37.45 -12.61
C TRP A 843 1.47 -38.41 -11.54
N ARG A 844 0.71 -37.93 -10.56
CA ARG A 844 0.22 -38.76 -9.44
C ARG A 844 -1.15 -39.37 -9.68
N ASN A 845 -1.32 -40.62 -9.25
CA ASN A 845 -2.59 -41.32 -9.29
C ASN A 845 -3.54 -40.86 -8.17
N ARG A 846 -4.84 -40.80 -8.48
CA ARG A 846 -6.00 -40.33 -7.68
C ARG A 846 -6.20 -40.93 -6.25
N LYS A 847 -5.32 -41.80 -5.76
CA LYS A 847 -5.54 -42.61 -4.54
C LYS A 847 -5.15 -41.92 -3.21
N THR A 848 -4.96 -40.60 -3.17
CA THR A 848 -4.74 -39.89 -1.90
C THR A 848 -6.04 -39.24 -1.44
N PRO A 849 -6.58 -39.62 -0.27
CA PRO A 849 -7.76 -38.96 0.31
C PRO A 849 -7.41 -37.52 0.72
N ASP A 850 -8.43 -36.67 0.81
CA ASP A 850 -8.26 -35.27 1.18
C ASP A 850 -7.76 -35.14 2.62
N LEU A 851 -6.68 -34.38 2.84
CA LEU A 851 -6.00 -34.28 4.14
C LEU A 851 -6.78 -33.43 5.17
N ILE A 852 -7.95 -32.89 4.77
CA ILE A 852 -8.72 -31.85 5.47
C ILE A 852 -10.24 -32.12 5.39
N GLU A 853 -10.67 -33.39 5.44
CA GLU A 853 -12.09 -33.69 5.63
C GLU A 853 -12.48 -33.69 7.12
N GLY A 854 -13.56 -32.98 7.48
CA GLY A 854 -14.07 -32.95 8.85
C GLY A 854 -14.89 -31.73 9.29
N GLU A 855 -14.99 -30.66 8.49
CA GLU A 855 -15.67 -29.40 8.89
C GLU A 855 -16.86 -28.97 8.01
N VAL A 856 -17.10 -29.59 6.85
CA VAL A 856 -18.13 -29.13 5.89
C VAL A 856 -19.14 -30.25 5.62
N PRO A 857 -20.42 -30.11 6.03
CA PRO A 857 -21.44 -31.10 5.68
C PRO A 857 -21.72 -31.08 4.17
N ALA A 858 -22.00 -32.27 3.62
CA ALA A 858 -22.48 -32.42 2.25
C ALA A 858 -23.78 -31.62 2.07
N PRO A 859 -24.01 -31.02 0.88
CA PRO A 859 -25.32 -30.43 0.59
C PRO A 859 -26.37 -31.54 0.63
N THR A 860 -27.43 -31.32 1.40
CA THR A 860 -28.68 -32.08 1.28
C THR A 860 -29.18 -31.95 -0.16
N ALA A 861 -29.52 -33.09 -0.78
CA ALA A 861 -29.78 -33.23 -2.21
C ALA A 861 -31.02 -32.46 -2.69
#